data_AF-A0A938NY95-F1
#
_entry.id   AF-A0A938NY95-F1
#
_cell.length_a   1.000
_cell.length_b   1.000
_cell.length_c   1.000
_cell.angle_alpha   90.00
_cell.angle_beta   90.00
_cell.angle_gamma   90.00
#
_symmetry.space_group_name_H-M   'P 1'
#
loop_
_entity.id
_entity.type
_entity.pdbx_description
1 polymer ?
#
loop_
_entity_poly.entity_id
_entity_poly.type
_entity_poly.pdbx_seq_one_letter_code
_entity_poly.pdbx_strand_id
1 'polypeptide(L)'
;MKLTQEKISEIALANDIIDVISNYIQVKQRGKSYLALCPFHPDKNPSLNISREKQVYHCFACGASGNVFIFLQNYEKITFAEAAEKLAARAGISLVFKGYDTSTEISKLLEINKAAAKYYNKNLIPLFEPIEQANKKISKFKEYSDKKRRKKGNESFDGSVFINEYEFVREYVKKRNIKKQTINKFGIGYALKKWNGLLSYFISEEPFTKEDIEKAGLVVKAHIDLSLDTKEKKVQTTDSLIDLSPNDKPNLNEKSSKEDKKYRYYDRFRGRLMFPVFNETGKVVAFGGRVLYEDDTLGKYINSPETKIYSKSKILYGLNFAKESIKSQDYVILVEGYMDLIALSQAGINNVVASSGTALTEEQVKLISRYTRNIVLMYDADLAGIKAAKRGIELILSEGLELTVVSLPEGEDPDSLINKEGKDKFIMFLEQRKSIISFITSLYEKNNLLDTPEGKIEMIKEIINFISFIPDKLRRAFLIKEIANTYNIYESDLRDELDNALSKNKKSVGSESFAKEIKTIKAHKIQRKTPLEELELLEIFVNGTRDAIEYIENNLEFDMISDKDIYNIMLVLMNEYLNEGKIEVFKALNMLNEEQAKILAKVSVPPYELSAVGNTSKIEITVMGSKSQINYLQWSKDLVKRLKIKSLERRKEVAKSEGVEPDLLIEIQKQINSLIKQNKN
;
A
#
# COMPACT_ATOMS: atom_id res chain seq x y z
N MET A 1 29.07 -10.62 -4.56
CA MET A 1 30.10 -9.93 -5.36
C MET A 1 29.56 -8.60 -5.88
N LYS A 2 30.18 -7.46 -5.54
CA LYS A 2 29.85 -6.21 -6.23
C LYS A 2 31.17 -5.57 -6.63
N LEU A 3 31.47 -5.78 -7.90
CA LEU A 3 32.57 -5.13 -8.60
C LEU A 3 32.22 -3.64 -8.72
N THR A 4 33.17 -2.76 -8.44
CA THR A 4 32.99 -1.33 -8.71
C THR A 4 32.79 -1.13 -10.21
N GLN A 5 32.10 -0.07 -10.63
CA GLN A 5 31.94 0.22 -12.06
C GLN A 5 33.29 0.39 -12.76
N GLU A 6 34.30 0.91 -12.05
CA GLU A 6 35.69 0.96 -12.51
C GLU A 6 36.25 -0.44 -12.77
N LYS A 7 36.08 -1.39 -11.83
CA LYS A 7 36.60 -2.76 -11.98
C LYS A 7 35.81 -3.55 -13.04
N ILE A 8 34.50 -3.34 -13.16
CA ILE A 8 33.70 -3.91 -14.26
C ILE A 8 34.21 -3.40 -15.60
N SER A 9 34.47 -2.10 -15.69
CA SER A 9 35.01 -1.48 -16.91
C SER A 9 36.41 -1.99 -17.23
N GLU A 10 37.28 -2.15 -16.23
CA GLU A 10 38.61 -2.74 -16.38
C GLU A 10 38.54 -4.18 -16.90
N ILE A 11 37.66 -5.02 -16.33
CA ILE A 11 37.44 -6.40 -16.79
C ILE A 11 36.87 -6.42 -18.21
N ALA A 12 35.94 -5.51 -18.53
CA ALA A 12 35.35 -5.40 -19.86
C ALA A 12 36.40 -5.02 -20.91
N LEU A 13 37.22 -4.00 -20.62
CA LEU A 13 38.25 -3.48 -21.52
C LEU A 13 39.38 -4.49 -21.75
N ALA A 14 39.69 -5.32 -20.75
CA ALA A 14 40.71 -6.35 -20.86
C ALA A 14 40.24 -7.62 -21.62
N ASN A 15 38.96 -7.72 -21.98
CA ASN A 15 38.39 -8.88 -22.64
C ASN A 15 37.71 -8.49 -23.96
N ASP A 16 38.46 -8.58 -25.07
CA ASP A 16 37.90 -8.36 -26.41
C ASP A 16 36.78 -9.37 -26.71
N ILE A 17 35.62 -8.86 -27.08
CA ILE A 17 34.42 -9.68 -27.26
C ILE A 17 34.59 -10.76 -28.35
N ILE A 18 35.39 -10.52 -29.39
CA ILE A 18 35.66 -11.51 -30.44
C ILE A 18 36.52 -12.62 -29.87
N ASP A 19 37.56 -12.27 -29.12
CA ASP A 19 38.51 -13.23 -28.56
C ASP A 19 37.85 -14.10 -27.50
N VAL A 20 36.85 -13.58 -26.78
CA VAL A 20 36.05 -14.38 -25.85
C VAL A 20 35.08 -15.28 -26.59
N ILE A 21 34.25 -14.73 -27.48
CA ILE A 21 33.19 -15.50 -28.19
C ILE A 21 33.78 -16.58 -29.09
N SER A 22 34.92 -16.32 -29.73
CA SER A 22 35.60 -17.28 -30.62
C SER A 22 36.05 -18.57 -29.93
N ASN A 23 36.19 -18.57 -28.60
CA ASN A 23 36.47 -19.81 -27.84
C ASN A 23 35.23 -20.71 -27.70
N TYR A 24 34.02 -20.17 -27.90
CA TYR A 24 32.77 -20.89 -27.73
C TYR A 24 32.15 -21.30 -29.07
N ILE A 25 32.25 -20.44 -30.07
CA ILE A 25 31.64 -20.64 -31.38
C ILE A 25 32.57 -20.16 -32.50
N GLN A 26 32.45 -20.78 -33.67
CA GLN A 26 33.24 -20.37 -34.83
C GLN A 26 32.75 -19.00 -35.36
N VAL A 27 33.64 -18.02 -35.32
CA VAL A 27 33.41 -16.67 -35.86
C VAL A 27 34.16 -16.50 -37.17
N LYS A 28 33.55 -15.81 -38.15
CA LYS A 28 34.19 -15.46 -39.43
C LYS A 28 34.12 -13.96 -39.66
N GLN A 29 35.24 -13.33 -40.02
CA GLN A 29 35.28 -11.91 -40.31
C GLN A 29 34.59 -11.60 -41.65
N ARG A 30 33.77 -10.54 -41.68
CA ARG A 30 33.12 -10.04 -42.89
C ARG A 30 33.07 -8.51 -42.86
N GLY A 31 34.01 -7.88 -43.54
CA GLY A 31 34.19 -6.43 -43.48
C GLY A 31 34.69 -5.98 -42.11
N LYS A 32 34.03 -4.96 -41.53
CA LYS A 32 34.36 -4.41 -40.19
C LYS A 32 33.73 -5.20 -39.02
N SER A 33 32.86 -6.17 -39.31
CA SER A 33 32.16 -7.00 -38.31
C SER A 33 32.53 -8.48 -38.46
N TYR A 34 32.11 -9.29 -37.49
CA TYR A 34 32.24 -10.73 -37.49
C TYR A 34 30.85 -11.38 -37.50
N LEU A 35 30.71 -12.51 -38.18
CA LEU A 35 29.48 -13.30 -38.23
C LEU A 35 29.70 -14.70 -37.67
N ALA A 36 28.68 -15.23 -36.99
CA ALA A 36 28.64 -16.59 -36.48
C ALA A 36 27.21 -17.15 -36.49
N LEU A 37 27.09 -18.48 -36.37
CA LEU A 37 25.82 -19.11 -36.03
C LEU A 37 25.46 -18.75 -34.58
N CYS A 38 24.22 -18.34 -34.35
CA CYS A 38 23.79 -17.95 -33.03
C CYS A 38 23.58 -19.18 -32.13
N PRO A 39 24.26 -19.28 -30.97
CA PRO A 39 24.11 -20.42 -30.08
C PRO A 39 22.82 -20.38 -29.24
N PHE A 40 22.08 -19.28 -29.28
CA PHE A 40 20.90 -19.05 -28.43
C PHE A 40 19.59 -19.50 -29.07
N HIS A 41 19.63 -19.99 -30.31
CA HIS A 41 18.50 -20.61 -30.99
C HIS A 41 19.02 -21.62 -32.03
N PRO A 42 18.19 -22.54 -32.52
CA PRO A 42 18.56 -23.40 -33.64
C PRO A 42 18.80 -22.56 -34.89
N ASP A 43 20.06 -22.44 -35.30
CA ASP A 43 20.49 -21.57 -36.40
C ASP A 43 21.20 -22.37 -37.50
N LYS A 44 20.81 -22.15 -38.76
CA LYS A 44 21.42 -22.76 -39.95
C LYS A 44 22.19 -21.75 -40.81
N ASN A 45 21.95 -20.45 -40.63
CA ASN A 45 22.56 -19.39 -41.44
C ASN A 45 23.13 -18.31 -40.50
N PRO A 46 24.43 -17.95 -40.57
CA PRO A 46 25.06 -17.05 -39.61
C PRO A 46 24.28 -15.76 -39.35
N SER A 47 23.54 -15.72 -38.23
CA SER A 47 22.66 -14.60 -37.87
C SER A 47 23.21 -13.74 -36.74
N LEU A 48 24.27 -14.20 -36.06
CA LEU A 48 24.95 -13.48 -34.98
C LEU A 48 26.02 -12.56 -35.56
N ASN A 49 25.82 -11.25 -35.44
CA ASN A 49 26.81 -10.24 -35.80
C ASN A 49 27.53 -9.74 -34.55
N ILE A 50 28.85 -9.63 -34.61
CA ILE A 50 29.69 -9.19 -33.50
C ILE A 50 30.55 -8.02 -33.99
N SER A 51 30.48 -6.90 -33.27
CA SER A 51 31.27 -5.70 -33.56
C SER A 51 32.44 -5.62 -32.58
N ARG A 52 33.67 -5.75 -33.11
CA ARG A 52 34.90 -5.55 -32.33
C ARG A 52 35.03 -4.10 -31.87
N GLU A 53 34.75 -3.13 -32.73
CA GLU A 53 34.83 -1.70 -32.38
C GLU A 53 33.87 -1.33 -31.24
N LYS A 54 32.63 -1.84 -31.28
CA LYS A 54 31.60 -1.50 -30.29
C LYS A 54 31.55 -2.46 -29.09
N GLN A 55 32.36 -3.52 -29.08
CA GLN A 55 32.41 -4.56 -28.05
C GLN A 55 31.02 -5.17 -27.72
N VAL A 56 30.21 -5.41 -28.74
CA VAL A 56 28.84 -5.96 -28.61
C VAL A 56 28.53 -7.00 -29.69
N TYR A 57 27.59 -7.91 -29.38
CA TYR A 57 26.99 -8.83 -30.34
C TYR A 57 25.47 -8.59 -30.46
N HIS A 58 24.91 -8.94 -31.62
CA HIS A 58 23.48 -8.94 -31.88
C HIS A 58 23.11 -10.04 -32.88
N CYS A 59 22.11 -10.86 -32.55
CA CYS A 59 21.53 -11.83 -33.45
C CYS A 59 20.32 -11.24 -34.18
N PHE A 60 20.39 -11.14 -35.51
CA PHE A 60 19.31 -10.59 -36.33
C PHE A 60 18.10 -11.52 -36.51
N ALA A 61 18.17 -12.77 -36.03
CA ALA A 61 17.07 -13.73 -36.10
C ALA A 61 16.29 -13.82 -34.79
N CYS A 62 16.97 -14.06 -33.66
CA CYS A 62 16.32 -14.25 -32.36
C CYS A 62 16.38 -13.03 -31.43
N GLY A 63 17.06 -11.95 -31.84
CA GLY A 63 17.20 -10.72 -31.06
C GLY A 63 18.16 -10.81 -29.87
N ALA A 64 18.85 -11.94 -29.66
CA ALA A 64 19.84 -12.06 -28.60
C ALA A 64 20.99 -11.06 -28.81
N SER A 65 21.23 -10.19 -27.82
CA SER A 65 22.23 -9.14 -27.91
C SER A 65 22.88 -8.83 -26.58
N GLY A 66 24.11 -8.35 -26.59
CA GLY A 66 24.78 -7.96 -25.36
C GLY A 66 26.28 -7.73 -25.52
N ASN A 67 26.94 -7.47 -24.41
CA ASN A 67 28.39 -7.41 -24.31
C ASN A 67 28.97 -8.79 -23.91
N VAL A 68 30.28 -8.83 -23.68
CA VAL A 68 31.02 -10.05 -23.34
C VAL A 68 30.49 -10.77 -22.08
N PHE A 69 30.02 -10.03 -21.06
CA PHE A 69 29.43 -10.62 -19.85
C PHE A 69 28.09 -11.28 -20.16
N ILE A 70 27.21 -10.56 -20.87
CA ILE A 70 25.88 -11.06 -21.23
C ILE A 70 25.98 -12.31 -22.12
N PHE A 71 26.97 -12.37 -23.02
CA PHE A 71 27.24 -13.56 -23.82
C PHE A 71 27.50 -14.78 -22.91
N LEU A 72 28.44 -14.67 -21.96
CA LEU A 72 28.78 -15.75 -21.04
C LEU A 72 27.61 -16.16 -20.14
N GLN A 73 26.89 -15.19 -19.59
CA GLN A 73 25.71 -15.46 -18.77
C GLN A 73 24.67 -16.26 -19.54
N ASN A 74 24.41 -15.89 -20.80
CA ASN A 74 23.40 -16.54 -21.63
C ASN A 74 23.87 -17.89 -22.17
N TYR A 75 25.15 -18.03 -22.51
CA TYR A 75 25.72 -19.23 -23.10
C TYR A 75 25.92 -20.31 -22.02
N GLU A 76 26.56 -19.95 -20.91
CA GLU A 76 26.88 -20.89 -19.84
C GLU A 76 25.81 -20.98 -18.73
N LYS A 77 24.76 -20.15 -18.80
CA LYS A 77 23.70 -20.07 -17.78
C LYS A 77 24.19 -19.71 -16.38
N ILE A 78 25.21 -18.85 -16.33
CA ILE A 78 25.83 -18.36 -15.09
C ILE A 78 25.39 -16.93 -14.76
N THR A 79 25.56 -16.55 -13.51
CA THR A 79 25.29 -15.19 -13.02
C THR A 79 26.34 -14.19 -13.52
N PHE A 80 26.04 -12.89 -13.42
CA PHE A 80 26.99 -11.83 -13.80
C PHE A 80 28.29 -11.91 -12.98
N ALA A 81 28.19 -12.29 -11.70
CA ALA A 81 29.34 -12.43 -10.81
C ALA A 81 30.28 -13.54 -11.30
N GLU A 82 29.74 -14.72 -11.60
CA GLU A 82 30.51 -15.85 -12.14
C GLU A 82 31.11 -15.53 -13.51
N ALA A 83 30.35 -14.84 -14.38
CA ALA A 83 30.87 -14.37 -15.67
C ALA A 83 32.02 -13.37 -15.50
N ALA A 84 31.91 -12.45 -14.54
CA ALA A 84 32.96 -11.47 -14.26
C ALA A 84 34.20 -12.09 -13.60
N GLU A 85 34.04 -13.10 -12.73
CA GLU A 85 35.16 -13.88 -12.19
C GLU A 85 35.91 -14.63 -13.29
N LYS A 86 35.20 -15.28 -14.21
CA LYS A 86 35.82 -15.97 -15.35
C LYS A 86 36.57 -15.01 -16.27
N LEU A 87 36.00 -13.85 -16.58
CA LEU A 87 36.63 -12.84 -17.41
C LEU A 87 37.82 -12.15 -16.71
N ALA A 88 37.73 -11.91 -15.40
CA ALA A 88 38.84 -11.39 -14.62
C ALA A 88 40.01 -12.39 -14.56
N ALA A 89 39.71 -13.67 -14.31
CA ALA A 89 40.70 -14.74 -14.32
C ALA A 89 41.36 -14.89 -15.71
N ARG A 90 40.57 -14.82 -16.79
CA ARG A 90 41.08 -14.84 -18.18
C ARG A 90 42.04 -13.70 -18.46
N ALA A 91 41.76 -12.50 -17.94
CA ALA A 91 42.58 -11.31 -18.13
C ALA A 91 43.73 -11.17 -17.11
N GLY A 92 43.90 -12.13 -16.19
CA GLY A 92 44.88 -12.03 -15.10
C GLY A 92 44.60 -10.88 -14.13
N ILE A 93 43.37 -10.34 -14.12
CA ILE A 93 42.97 -9.26 -13.23
C ILE A 93 42.69 -9.87 -11.86
N SER A 94 43.56 -9.57 -10.91
CA SER A 94 43.35 -9.94 -9.51
C SER A 94 42.13 -9.20 -8.97
N LEU A 95 41.09 -9.97 -8.66
CA LEU A 95 39.95 -9.47 -7.92
C LEU A 95 40.36 -9.33 -6.47
N VAL A 96 40.92 -8.18 -6.11
CA VAL A 96 41.09 -7.81 -4.71
C VAL A 96 39.69 -7.65 -4.13
N PHE A 97 39.28 -8.64 -3.35
CA PHE A 97 38.05 -8.59 -2.58
C PHE A 97 38.16 -7.43 -1.58
N LYS A 98 37.71 -6.23 -1.94
CA LYS A 98 37.08 -5.38 -0.93
C LYS A 98 35.87 -6.18 -0.50
N GLY A 99 35.98 -6.87 0.63
CA GLY A 99 35.01 -7.83 1.11
C GLY A 99 33.58 -7.34 0.83
N TYR A 100 32.94 -7.91 -0.19
CA TYR A 100 31.50 -7.88 -0.25
C TYR A 100 31.07 -9.03 0.61
N ASP A 101 30.91 -8.71 1.88
CA ASP A 101 30.41 -9.66 2.83
C ASP A 101 29.04 -10.17 2.37
N THR A 102 28.97 -11.46 2.07
CA THR A 102 27.72 -12.22 2.16
C THR A 102 27.14 -12.17 3.58
N SER A 103 27.85 -11.59 4.58
CA SER A 103 27.32 -11.24 5.91
C SER A 103 26.60 -9.88 5.98
N THR A 104 26.58 -9.04 4.94
CA THR A 104 25.86 -7.75 5.04
C THR A 104 24.34 -7.98 5.08
N GLU A 105 23.72 -7.45 6.12
CA GLU A 105 22.27 -7.53 6.36
C GLU A 105 21.44 -7.14 5.14
N ILE A 106 21.85 -6.11 4.38
CA ILE A 106 21.18 -5.66 3.15
C ILE A 106 21.06 -6.79 2.11
N SER A 107 22.14 -7.52 1.85
CA SER A 107 22.13 -8.60 0.83
C SER A 107 21.22 -9.74 1.24
N LYS A 108 21.22 -10.07 2.54
CA LYS A 108 20.35 -11.08 3.13
C LYS A 108 18.87 -10.70 3.01
N LEU A 109 18.53 -9.45 3.33
CA LEU A 109 17.16 -8.94 3.20
C LEU A 109 16.65 -8.96 1.75
N LEU A 110 17.53 -8.70 0.77
CA LEU A 110 17.19 -8.77 -0.66
C LEU A 110 16.89 -10.21 -1.11
N GLU A 111 17.69 -11.20 -0.68
CA GLU A 111 17.42 -12.61 -1.00
C GLU A 111 16.14 -13.11 -0.32
N ILE A 112 15.87 -12.71 0.92
CA ILE A 112 14.62 -13.04 1.63
C ILE A 112 13.40 -12.48 0.87
N ASN A 113 13.44 -11.20 0.47
CA ASN A 113 12.34 -10.59 -0.29
C ASN A 113 12.14 -11.24 -1.66
N LYS A 114 13.23 -11.60 -2.36
CA LYS A 114 13.17 -12.34 -3.61
C LYS A 114 12.56 -13.74 -3.44
N ALA A 115 12.93 -14.47 -2.39
CA ALA A 115 12.34 -15.77 -2.06
C ALA A 115 10.84 -15.64 -1.73
N ALA A 116 10.45 -14.61 -0.99
CA ALA A 116 9.05 -14.33 -0.68
C ALA A 116 8.22 -14.02 -1.93
N ALA A 117 8.77 -13.22 -2.86
CA ALA A 117 8.11 -12.93 -4.13
C ALA A 117 7.87 -14.21 -4.94
N LYS A 118 8.85 -15.10 -4.99
CA LYS A 118 8.72 -16.42 -5.64
C LYS A 118 7.66 -17.27 -4.96
N TYR A 119 7.63 -17.30 -3.63
CA TYR A 119 6.62 -18.03 -2.85
C TYR A 119 5.20 -17.52 -3.16
N TYR A 120 4.96 -16.22 -3.05
CA TYR A 120 3.64 -15.64 -3.30
C TYR A 120 3.21 -15.83 -4.75
N ASN A 121 4.10 -15.60 -5.72
CA ASN A 121 3.78 -15.78 -7.14
C ASN A 121 3.46 -17.26 -7.45
N LYS A 122 4.19 -18.21 -6.85
CA LYS A 122 3.91 -19.65 -6.98
C LYS A 122 2.54 -20.02 -6.42
N ASN A 123 2.06 -19.36 -5.36
CA ASN A 123 0.71 -19.61 -4.84
C ASN A 123 -0.39 -19.10 -5.77
N LEU A 124 -0.11 -18.10 -6.60
CA LEU A 124 -1.06 -17.52 -7.55
C LEU A 124 -1.07 -18.28 -8.89
N ILE A 125 0.06 -18.77 -9.41
CA ILE A 125 0.15 -19.40 -10.76
C ILE A 125 -0.82 -20.59 -10.99
N PRO A 126 -1.00 -21.54 -10.04
CA PRO A 126 -1.96 -22.63 -10.19
C PRO A 126 -3.40 -22.15 -10.44
N LEU A 127 -3.70 -20.89 -10.12
CA LEU A 127 -5.00 -20.24 -10.32
C LEU A 127 -5.34 -19.92 -11.79
N PHE A 128 -4.48 -20.26 -12.73
CA PHE A 128 -4.72 -20.08 -14.18
C PHE A 128 -4.70 -21.38 -14.97
N GLU A 129 -4.57 -22.54 -14.31
CA GLU A 129 -4.73 -23.84 -14.95
C GLU A 129 -6.20 -24.28 -14.92
N PRO A 130 -6.68 -25.07 -15.90
CA PRO A 130 -8.01 -25.66 -15.86
C PRO A 130 -8.28 -26.31 -14.51
N ILE A 131 -9.50 -26.16 -13.97
CA ILE A 131 -9.88 -26.63 -12.62
C ILE A 131 -9.45 -28.10 -12.41
N GLU A 132 -9.59 -28.96 -13.41
CA GLU A 132 -9.15 -30.36 -13.37
C GLU A 132 -7.64 -30.56 -13.20
N GLN A 133 -6.81 -29.72 -13.81
CA GLN A 133 -5.35 -29.77 -13.69
C GLN A 133 -4.86 -29.18 -12.37
N ALA A 134 -5.49 -28.08 -11.93
CA ALA A 134 -5.25 -27.51 -10.60
C ALA A 134 -5.63 -28.51 -9.50
N ASN A 135 -6.79 -29.17 -9.63
CA ASN A 135 -7.23 -30.23 -8.71
C ASN A 135 -6.27 -31.44 -8.69
N LYS A 136 -5.71 -31.84 -9.84
CA LYS A 136 -4.66 -32.89 -9.93
C LYS A 136 -3.34 -32.50 -9.27
N LYS A 137 -2.94 -31.22 -9.31
CA LYS A 137 -1.72 -30.75 -8.64
C LYS A 137 -1.92 -30.55 -7.13
N ILE A 138 -3.09 -30.05 -6.73
CA ILE A 138 -3.51 -29.94 -5.33
C ILE A 138 -3.64 -31.33 -4.70
N SER A 139 -4.14 -32.33 -5.45
CA SER A 139 -4.20 -33.73 -4.97
C SER A 139 -2.83 -34.42 -4.92
N LYS A 140 -1.88 -34.09 -5.82
CA LYS A 140 -0.47 -34.51 -5.65
C LYS A 140 0.19 -33.89 -4.41
N PHE A 141 -0.19 -32.67 -4.04
CA PHE A 141 0.24 -32.03 -2.79
C PHE A 141 -0.34 -32.75 -1.55
N LYS A 142 -1.58 -33.27 -1.63
CA LYS A 142 -2.16 -34.20 -0.63
C LYS A 142 -1.33 -35.48 -0.48
N GLU A 143 -0.97 -36.15 -1.58
CA GLU A 143 -0.17 -37.38 -1.50
C GLU A 143 1.22 -37.18 -0.88
N TYR A 144 1.87 -36.03 -1.13
CA TYR A 144 3.18 -35.72 -0.57
C TYR A 144 3.10 -35.37 0.94
N SER A 145 2.06 -34.66 1.37
CA SER A 145 1.84 -34.33 2.79
C SER A 145 1.38 -35.56 3.60
N ASP A 146 0.55 -36.42 3.00
CA ASP A 146 0.07 -37.66 3.62
C ASP A 146 1.17 -38.73 3.77
N LYS A 147 2.11 -38.82 2.81
CA LYS A 147 3.27 -39.73 2.93
C LYS A 147 4.22 -39.35 4.09
N LYS A 148 4.39 -38.06 4.38
CA LYS A 148 5.15 -37.59 5.57
C LYS A 148 4.35 -37.73 6.87
N ARG A 149 3.01 -37.61 6.83
CA ARG A 149 2.12 -37.71 8.00
C ARG A 149 1.82 -39.13 8.47
N ARG A 150 1.78 -40.13 7.57
CA ARG A 150 1.61 -41.54 7.96
C ARG A 150 2.72 -42.09 8.87
N LYS A 151 3.87 -41.42 8.97
CA LYS A 151 4.91 -41.73 9.97
C LYS A 151 4.67 -41.10 11.36
N LYS A 152 3.65 -40.25 11.54
CA LYS A 152 3.39 -39.49 12.79
C LYS A 152 1.91 -39.42 13.21
N GLY A 153 1.09 -40.41 12.82
CA GLY A 153 -0.17 -40.76 13.50
C GLY A 153 -1.13 -39.62 13.91
N ASN A 154 -1.47 -38.68 13.03
CA ASN A 154 -2.53 -37.69 13.28
C ASN A 154 -3.60 -37.69 12.17
N GLU A 155 -4.83 -37.38 12.60
CA GLU A 155 -6.12 -37.45 11.90
C GLU A 155 -6.21 -36.77 10.53
N SER A 156 -7.23 -37.19 9.77
CA SER A 156 -7.54 -36.81 8.38
C SER A 156 -7.80 -35.31 8.20
N PHE A 157 -7.14 -34.74 7.20
CA PHE A 157 -7.25 -33.33 6.79
C PHE A 157 -8.46 -33.11 5.86
N ASP A 158 -9.39 -32.22 6.23
CA ASP A 158 -10.51 -31.83 5.37
C ASP A 158 -10.02 -30.92 4.22
N GLY A 159 -10.19 -31.39 2.99
CA GLY A 159 -9.74 -30.71 1.77
C GLY A 159 -10.76 -29.74 1.16
N SER A 160 -11.94 -29.56 1.77
CA SER A 160 -12.99 -28.66 1.29
C SER A 160 -12.61 -27.17 1.41
N VAL A 161 -11.91 -26.80 2.49
CA VAL A 161 -11.50 -25.41 2.80
C VAL A 161 -10.52 -24.83 1.76
N PHE A 162 -9.69 -25.68 1.16
CA PHE A 162 -8.70 -25.28 0.16
C PHE A 162 -9.30 -24.94 -1.21
N ILE A 163 -10.48 -25.48 -1.56
CA ILE A 163 -11.10 -25.27 -2.86
C ILE A 163 -11.76 -23.88 -2.92
N ASN A 164 -12.41 -23.46 -1.84
CA ASN A 164 -13.12 -22.17 -1.75
C ASN A 164 -12.19 -20.94 -1.73
N GLU A 165 -11.04 -21.02 -1.04
CA GLU A 165 -10.07 -19.91 -0.98
C GLU A 165 -9.55 -19.56 -2.38
N TYR A 166 -9.11 -20.57 -3.13
CA TYR A 166 -8.54 -20.39 -4.46
C TYR A 166 -9.58 -19.95 -5.50
N GLU A 167 -10.82 -20.44 -5.43
CA GLU A 167 -11.91 -20.01 -6.31
C GLU A 167 -12.21 -18.51 -6.13
N PHE A 168 -12.27 -18.03 -4.88
CA PHE A 168 -12.45 -16.61 -4.59
C PHE A 168 -11.36 -15.72 -5.20
N VAL A 169 -10.09 -16.12 -5.09
CA VAL A 169 -8.97 -15.38 -5.69
C VAL A 169 -9.07 -15.37 -7.22
N ARG A 170 -9.49 -16.49 -7.85
CA ARG A 170 -9.70 -16.53 -9.31
C ARG A 170 -10.78 -15.57 -9.74
N GLU A 171 -11.93 -15.59 -9.07
CA GLU A 171 -13.05 -14.71 -9.37
C GLU A 171 -12.65 -13.23 -9.22
N TYR A 172 -11.88 -12.88 -8.19
CA TYR A 172 -11.36 -11.54 -8.03
C TYR A 172 -10.44 -11.10 -9.20
N VAL A 173 -9.44 -11.91 -9.53
CA VAL A 173 -8.50 -11.63 -10.63
C VAL A 173 -9.24 -11.52 -11.96
N LYS A 174 -10.21 -12.40 -12.21
CA LYS A 174 -11.05 -12.43 -13.41
C LYS A 174 -11.94 -11.18 -13.49
N LYS A 175 -12.62 -10.82 -12.39
CA LYS A 175 -13.44 -9.60 -12.28
C LYS A 175 -12.61 -8.33 -12.54
N ARG A 176 -11.35 -8.32 -12.10
CA ARG A 176 -10.39 -7.22 -12.34
C ARG A 176 -9.63 -7.34 -13.66
N ASN A 177 -9.95 -8.33 -14.49
CA ASN A 177 -9.34 -8.55 -15.80
C ASN A 177 -7.80 -8.60 -15.77
N ILE A 178 -7.19 -9.14 -14.70
CA ILE A 178 -5.72 -9.18 -14.58
C ILE A 178 -5.17 -10.34 -15.43
N LYS A 179 -4.43 -10.01 -16.50
CA LYS A 179 -3.89 -10.98 -17.45
C LYS A 179 -2.69 -11.72 -16.87
N LYS A 180 -2.49 -12.97 -17.31
CA LYS A 180 -1.32 -13.79 -16.93
C LYS A 180 0.02 -13.12 -17.24
N GLN A 181 0.13 -12.41 -18.37
CA GLN A 181 1.36 -11.67 -18.71
C GLN A 181 1.63 -10.55 -17.71
N THR A 182 0.60 -9.85 -17.26
CA THR A 182 0.67 -8.81 -16.23
C THR A 182 1.12 -9.38 -14.89
N ILE A 183 0.57 -10.53 -14.49
CA ILE A 183 0.99 -11.24 -13.28
C ILE A 183 2.47 -11.58 -13.32
N ASN A 184 2.94 -12.11 -14.45
CA ASN A 184 4.35 -12.46 -14.63
C ASN A 184 5.25 -11.22 -14.64
N LYS A 185 4.83 -10.15 -15.34
CA LYS A 185 5.58 -8.89 -15.45
C LYS A 185 5.78 -8.22 -14.10
N PHE A 186 4.72 -8.10 -13.31
CA PHE A 186 4.72 -7.42 -12.01
C PHE A 186 5.02 -8.35 -10.83
N GLY A 187 5.15 -9.66 -11.07
CA GLY A 187 5.36 -10.66 -10.03
C GLY A 187 4.18 -10.80 -9.07
N ILE A 188 2.95 -10.48 -9.51
CA ILE A 188 1.76 -10.53 -8.64
C ILE A 188 1.65 -11.92 -8.04
N GLY A 189 1.38 -11.98 -6.75
CA GLY A 189 1.30 -13.23 -5.99
C GLY A 189 0.10 -13.29 -5.08
N TYR A 190 0.03 -14.36 -4.29
CA TYR A 190 -0.99 -14.55 -3.27
C TYR A 190 -0.38 -15.02 -1.96
N ALA A 191 -0.68 -14.29 -0.89
CA ALA A 191 -0.41 -14.73 0.47
C ALA A 191 -1.61 -15.56 0.94
N LEU A 192 -1.37 -16.84 1.24
CA LEU A 192 -2.40 -17.75 1.74
C LEU A 192 -3.05 -17.19 3.00
N LYS A 193 -4.33 -17.49 3.23
CA LYS A 193 -5.06 -17.15 4.46
C LYS A 193 -4.62 -18.04 5.63
N LYS A 194 -3.32 -17.98 5.96
CA LYS A 194 -2.66 -18.77 7.01
C LYS A 194 -1.80 -17.88 7.90
N TRP A 195 -1.67 -18.26 9.16
CA TRP A 195 -0.88 -17.53 10.14
C TRP A 195 0.64 -17.69 9.96
N ASN A 196 1.10 -18.76 9.33
CA ASN A 196 2.53 -19.09 9.21
C ASN A 196 2.88 -19.75 7.88
N GLY A 197 2.14 -19.45 6.80
CA GLY A 197 2.34 -20.06 5.49
C GLY A 197 3.73 -19.80 4.91
N LEU A 198 4.14 -18.53 4.85
CA LEU A 198 5.47 -18.10 4.42
C LEU A 198 6.52 -18.52 5.45
N LEU A 199 6.29 -18.26 6.74
CA LEU A 199 7.24 -18.58 7.80
C LEU A 199 7.59 -20.08 7.81
N SER A 200 6.59 -20.95 7.70
CA SER A 200 6.82 -22.40 7.66
C SER A 200 7.60 -22.80 6.41
N TYR A 201 7.26 -22.23 5.24
CA TYR A 201 7.99 -22.49 4.01
C TYR A 201 9.47 -22.09 4.12
N PHE A 202 9.75 -20.91 4.67
CA PHE A 202 11.12 -20.46 4.87
C PHE A 202 11.89 -21.32 5.86
N ILE A 203 11.29 -21.71 7.00
CA ILE A 203 11.98 -22.57 7.96
C ILE A 203 12.26 -23.97 7.37
N SER A 204 11.37 -24.50 6.52
CA SER A 204 11.51 -25.86 6.00
C SER A 204 12.37 -25.98 4.73
N GLU A 205 12.34 -24.98 3.85
CA GLU A 205 12.91 -25.07 2.50
C GLU A 205 14.02 -24.04 2.24
N GLU A 206 14.19 -23.02 3.10
CA GLU A 206 15.16 -21.95 2.90
C GLU A 206 16.08 -21.79 4.13
N PRO A 207 17.32 -21.30 3.97
CA PRO A 207 18.28 -21.18 5.08
C PRO A 207 18.12 -19.85 5.86
N PHE A 208 16.89 -19.41 6.17
CA PHE A 208 16.62 -18.12 6.82
C PHE A 208 16.21 -18.27 8.28
N THR A 209 16.70 -17.37 9.15
CA THR A 209 16.26 -17.32 10.56
C THR A 209 15.00 -16.47 10.71
N LYS A 210 14.22 -16.72 11.77
CA LYS A 210 12.98 -15.95 12.07
C LYS A 210 13.26 -14.45 12.21
N GLU A 211 14.39 -14.08 12.81
CA GLU A 211 14.80 -12.69 13.02
C GLU A 211 15.12 -11.98 11.70
N ASP A 212 15.73 -12.67 10.73
CA ASP A 212 16.00 -12.07 9.42
C ASP A 212 14.71 -11.83 8.63
N ILE A 213 13.76 -12.77 8.74
CA ILE A 213 12.45 -12.67 8.08
C ILE A 213 11.64 -11.51 8.68
N GLU A 214 11.76 -11.30 10.00
CA GLU A 214 11.19 -10.16 10.71
C GLU A 214 11.81 -8.85 10.26
N LYS A 215 13.15 -8.76 10.19
CA LYS A 215 13.89 -7.59 9.68
C LYS A 215 13.55 -7.27 8.22
N ALA A 216 13.16 -8.27 7.44
CA ALA A 216 12.64 -8.11 6.08
C ALA A 216 11.19 -7.58 6.05
N GLY A 217 10.53 -7.46 7.20
CA GLY A 217 9.16 -6.96 7.35
C GLY A 217 8.09 -7.99 6.98
N LEU A 218 8.44 -9.27 6.82
CA LEU A 218 7.54 -10.30 6.29
C LEU A 218 6.77 -11.07 7.38
N VAL A 219 7.26 -11.05 8.62
CA VAL A 219 6.59 -11.60 9.81
C VAL A 219 6.49 -10.56 10.91
N VAL A 220 5.57 -10.79 11.84
CA VAL A 220 5.40 -10.01 13.07
C VAL A 220 5.85 -10.86 14.25
N LYS A 221 6.63 -10.26 15.16
CA LYS A 221 7.05 -10.85 16.43
C LYS A 221 6.15 -10.36 17.55
N ALA A 222 5.50 -11.28 18.27
CA ALA A 222 4.63 -11.02 19.43
C ALA A 222 5.21 -11.67 20.70
N HIS A 223 4.94 -11.11 21.88
CA HIS A 223 5.47 -11.62 23.14
C HIS A 223 4.63 -12.80 23.65
N ILE A 224 5.24 -13.67 24.45
CA ILE A 224 4.56 -14.72 25.22
C ILE A 224 4.89 -14.47 26.69
N ASP A 225 3.90 -14.18 27.53
CA ASP A 225 4.10 -14.20 28.98
C ASP A 225 4.11 -15.66 29.47
N LEU A 226 5.15 -15.99 30.23
CA LEU A 226 5.42 -17.32 30.78
C LEU A 226 5.09 -17.40 32.28
N SER A 227 4.50 -16.35 32.85
CA SER A 227 4.17 -16.25 34.29
C SER A 227 2.98 -17.12 34.75
N LEU A 228 2.27 -17.79 33.84
CA LEU A 228 1.07 -18.59 34.13
C LEU A 228 1.33 -20.07 34.46
N ASP A 229 2.56 -20.48 34.74
CA ASP A 229 2.97 -21.89 34.83
C ASP A 229 2.99 -22.46 36.26
N THR A 230 1.93 -22.23 37.06
CA THR A 230 1.70 -23.04 38.28
C THR A 230 0.26 -23.56 38.39
N LYS A 231 0.13 -24.88 38.19
CA LYS A 231 -1.03 -25.77 38.38
C LYS A 231 -2.13 -25.72 37.32
N GLU A 232 -2.03 -26.68 36.40
CA GLU A 232 -3.11 -27.29 35.60
C GLU A 232 -4.32 -26.40 35.28
N LYS A 233 -4.19 -25.54 34.26
CA LYS A 233 -5.26 -25.17 33.32
C LYS A 233 -4.66 -24.41 32.12
N LYS A 234 -5.12 -24.79 30.93
CA LYS A 234 -4.86 -24.24 29.58
C LYS A 234 -3.97 -22.99 29.51
N VAL A 235 -2.84 -23.13 28.79
CA VAL A 235 -2.00 -22.04 28.28
C VAL A 235 -2.87 -20.93 27.66
N GLN A 236 -3.09 -19.84 28.39
CA GLN A 236 -3.57 -18.57 27.84
C GLN A 236 -2.34 -17.72 27.56
N THR A 237 -2.12 -17.39 26.29
CA THR A 237 -1.06 -16.48 25.88
C THR A 237 -1.54 -15.05 25.98
N THR A 238 -0.79 -14.23 26.72
CA THR A 238 -0.90 -12.78 26.75
C THR A 238 -0.33 -12.20 25.45
N ASP A 239 -1.21 -12.02 24.49
CA ASP A 239 -1.14 -11.09 23.36
C ASP A 239 -2.24 -11.58 22.43
N SER A 240 -3.30 -10.78 22.31
CA SER A 240 -4.59 -11.08 21.73
C SER A 240 -4.48 -11.55 20.27
N LEU A 241 -4.34 -12.86 20.06
CA LEU A 241 -4.66 -13.53 18.80
C LEU A 241 -5.88 -14.42 19.05
N ILE A 242 -7.01 -13.90 18.54
CA ILE A 242 -7.85 -14.53 17.53
C ILE A 242 -8.21 -16.00 17.80
N ASP A 243 -9.51 -16.20 17.99
CA ASP A 243 -10.16 -17.49 18.11
C ASP A 243 -9.75 -18.42 16.96
N LEU A 244 -9.27 -19.60 17.32
CA LEU A 244 -8.66 -20.57 16.41
C LEU A 244 -9.66 -21.69 16.12
N SER A 245 -9.83 -22.03 14.83
CA SER A 245 -10.23 -23.39 14.47
C SER A 245 -9.17 -24.37 15.02
N PRO A 246 -9.56 -25.47 15.71
CA PRO A 246 -8.64 -26.39 16.37
C PRO A 246 -7.56 -27.01 15.46
N ASN A 247 -7.77 -27.03 14.15
CA ASN A 247 -6.92 -27.75 13.19
C ASN A 247 -5.71 -26.96 12.64
N ASP A 248 -5.57 -25.66 12.95
CA ASP A 248 -4.49 -24.80 12.41
C ASP A 248 -3.48 -24.30 13.46
N LYS A 249 -3.51 -24.83 14.69
CA LYS A 249 -2.54 -24.45 15.74
C LYS A 249 -1.14 -25.05 15.45
N PRO A 250 -0.05 -24.27 15.56
CA PRO A 250 1.30 -24.80 15.37
C PRO A 250 1.65 -25.85 16.43
N ASN A 251 2.30 -26.92 16.00
CA ASN A 251 2.62 -28.10 16.81
C ASN A 251 3.75 -27.78 17.81
N LEU A 252 3.49 -27.95 19.12
CA LEU A 252 4.38 -27.56 20.23
C LEU A 252 5.61 -28.47 20.44
N ASN A 253 5.88 -29.41 19.53
CA ASN A 253 6.88 -30.47 19.72
C ASN A 253 8.19 -30.25 18.91
N GLU A 254 8.71 -29.03 18.87
CA GLU A 254 10.07 -28.76 18.38
C GLU A 254 11.01 -28.46 19.54
N LYS A 255 12.13 -29.20 19.62
CA LYS A 255 13.21 -28.98 20.59
C LYS A 255 13.94 -27.67 20.25
N SER A 256 13.43 -26.53 20.72
CA SER A 256 14.11 -25.23 20.62
C SER A 256 14.80 -24.84 21.94
N SER A 257 15.81 -23.98 21.84
CA SER A 257 16.62 -23.48 22.96
C SER A 257 15.78 -22.63 23.94
N LYS A 258 16.28 -22.42 25.17
CA LYS A 258 15.54 -21.72 26.25
C LYS A 258 15.09 -20.29 25.91
N GLU A 259 15.72 -19.61 24.93
CA GLU A 259 15.36 -18.25 24.50
C GLU A 259 14.17 -18.21 23.50
N ASP A 260 13.96 -19.27 22.71
CA ASP A 260 12.89 -19.36 21.71
C ASP A 260 11.47 -19.50 22.31
N LYS A 261 11.36 -19.65 23.64
CA LYS A 261 10.06 -19.84 24.33
C LYS A 261 9.31 -18.53 24.65
N LYS A 262 9.91 -17.35 24.42
CA LYS A 262 9.36 -16.05 24.86
C LYS A 262 8.58 -15.28 23.78
N TYR A 263 8.61 -15.70 22.52
CA TYR A 263 8.02 -14.95 21.40
C TYR A 263 7.31 -15.84 20.37
N ARG A 264 6.18 -15.37 19.81
CA ARG A 264 5.51 -15.97 18.64
C ARG A 264 5.80 -15.15 17.38
N TYR A 265 5.96 -15.85 16.26
CA TYR A 265 6.10 -15.25 14.94
C TYR A 265 4.95 -15.67 14.04
N TYR A 266 4.38 -14.73 13.29
CA TYR A 266 3.33 -15.00 12.30
C TYR A 266 3.50 -14.14 11.04
N ASP A 267 3.03 -14.63 9.90
CA ASP A 267 3.11 -13.96 8.61
C ASP A 267 2.40 -12.60 8.67
N ARG A 268 3.03 -11.54 8.18
CA ARG A 268 2.41 -10.21 8.10
C ARG A 268 1.25 -10.16 7.11
N PHE A 269 1.44 -10.78 5.95
CA PHE A 269 0.47 -10.79 4.86
C PHE A 269 -0.28 -12.12 4.85
N ARG A 270 -1.61 -12.07 4.90
CA ARG A 270 -2.47 -13.26 4.98
C ARG A 270 -3.74 -13.02 4.18
N GLY A 271 -4.14 -13.96 3.33
CA GLY A 271 -5.35 -13.85 2.50
C GLY A 271 -5.35 -12.64 1.56
N ARG A 272 -4.18 -12.26 1.04
CA ARG A 272 -3.98 -11.00 0.31
C ARG A 272 -3.39 -11.23 -1.08
N LEU A 273 -3.86 -10.46 -2.05
CA LEU A 273 -3.20 -10.33 -3.34
C LEU A 273 -1.93 -9.50 -3.15
N MET A 274 -0.79 -10.03 -3.57
CA MET A 274 0.53 -9.52 -3.27
C MET A 274 1.13 -8.79 -4.47
N PHE A 275 1.64 -7.59 -4.23
CA PHE A 275 2.31 -6.72 -5.19
C PHE A 275 3.76 -6.51 -4.76
N PRO A 276 4.74 -7.21 -5.34
CA PRO A 276 6.15 -6.97 -5.04
C PRO A 276 6.56 -5.55 -5.41
N VAL A 277 7.22 -4.85 -4.49
CA VAL A 277 7.76 -3.51 -4.69
C VAL A 277 9.22 -3.63 -5.10
N PHE A 278 9.54 -3.05 -6.26
CA PHE A 278 10.88 -3.09 -6.84
C PHE A 278 11.60 -1.77 -6.63
N ASN A 279 12.91 -1.83 -6.36
CA ASN A 279 13.77 -0.66 -6.48
C ASN A 279 14.11 -0.36 -7.96
N GLU A 280 14.79 0.76 -8.24
CA GLU A 280 15.15 1.21 -9.61
C GLU A 280 15.96 0.17 -10.42
N THR A 281 16.70 -0.72 -9.72
CA THR A 281 17.49 -1.80 -10.30
C THR A 281 16.69 -3.07 -10.57
N GLY A 282 15.41 -3.12 -10.18
CA GLY A 282 14.54 -4.27 -10.37
C GLY A 282 14.64 -5.34 -9.27
N LYS A 283 15.24 -5.04 -8.12
CA LYS A 283 15.25 -5.95 -6.97
C LYS A 283 14.00 -5.76 -6.11
N VAL A 284 13.40 -6.84 -5.63
CA VAL A 284 12.28 -6.80 -4.70
C VAL A 284 12.79 -6.35 -3.33
N VAL A 285 12.19 -5.29 -2.79
CA VAL A 285 12.59 -4.70 -1.51
C VAL A 285 11.47 -4.68 -0.48
N ALA A 286 10.21 -4.83 -0.92
CA ALA A 286 9.03 -4.81 -0.07
C ALA A 286 7.82 -5.41 -0.82
N PHE A 287 6.66 -5.39 -0.16
CA PHE A 287 5.38 -5.82 -0.73
C PHE A 287 4.25 -4.87 -0.36
N GLY A 288 3.34 -4.64 -1.29
CA GLY A 288 1.96 -4.23 -1.03
C GLY A 288 1.05 -5.47 -0.98
N GLY A 289 0.04 -5.46 -0.13
CA GLY A 289 -0.92 -6.55 0.02
C GLY A 289 -2.36 -6.03 0.04
N ARG A 290 -3.15 -6.39 -0.97
CA ARG A 290 -4.57 -6.04 -1.04
C ARG A 290 -5.41 -7.14 -0.43
N VAL A 291 -6.30 -6.76 0.49
CA VAL A 291 -7.28 -7.68 1.07
C VAL A 291 -8.21 -8.21 -0.01
N LEU A 292 -8.52 -9.51 0.08
CA LEU A 292 -9.51 -10.15 -0.77
C LEU A 292 -10.81 -10.45 0.00
N TYR A 293 -10.72 -10.78 1.28
CA TYR A 293 -11.86 -11.17 2.11
C TYR A 293 -12.35 -10.02 3.00
N GLU A 294 -13.66 -9.95 3.22
CA GLU A 294 -14.31 -8.85 3.97
C GLU A 294 -14.03 -8.89 5.48
N ASP A 295 -13.54 -10.02 6.00
CA ASP A 295 -13.28 -10.26 7.42
C ASP A 295 -11.92 -9.76 7.94
N ASP A 296 -11.11 -9.11 7.10
CA ASP A 296 -9.79 -8.60 7.48
C ASP A 296 -9.84 -7.11 7.88
N THR A 297 -9.43 -6.85 9.11
CA THR A 297 -9.53 -5.55 9.80
C THR A 297 -8.34 -4.61 9.54
N LEU A 298 -7.28 -5.06 8.87
CA LEU A 298 -6.02 -4.30 8.69
C LEU A 298 -6.04 -3.29 7.53
N GLY A 299 -7.20 -3.10 6.89
CA GLY A 299 -7.42 -2.16 5.80
C GLY A 299 -7.25 -2.76 4.40
N LYS A 300 -7.82 -2.04 3.40
CA LYS A 300 -7.92 -2.48 2.00
C LYS A 300 -6.56 -2.82 1.39
N TYR A 301 -5.54 -2.02 1.71
CA TYR A 301 -4.14 -2.27 1.36
C TYR A 301 -3.26 -2.14 2.59
N ILE A 302 -2.28 -3.03 2.72
CA ILE A 302 -1.18 -2.91 3.67
C ILE A 302 0.13 -2.92 2.89
N ASN A 303 1.14 -2.23 3.42
CA ASN A 303 2.48 -2.23 2.85
C ASN A 303 3.45 -2.86 3.86
N SER A 304 4.59 -3.37 3.38
CA SER A 304 5.72 -3.68 4.25
C SER A 304 6.08 -2.46 5.11
N PRO A 305 6.51 -2.66 6.36
CA PRO A 305 7.04 -1.59 7.19
C PRO A 305 8.37 -1.06 6.61
N GLU A 306 8.87 0.06 7.13
CA GLU A 306 10.22 0.55 6.83
C GLU A 306 11.26 -0.55 7.18
N THR A 307 12.23 -0.75 6.30
CA THR A 307 13.35 -1.68 6.51
C THR A 307 14.66 -1.04 6.03
N LYS A 308 15.80 -1.68 6.29
CA LYS A 308 17.10 -1.20 5.77
C LYS A 308 17.17 -1.13 4.24
N ILE A 309 16.30 -1.85 3.52
CA ILE A 309 16.29 -1.89 2.05
C ILE A 309 15.06 -1.24 1.43
N TYR A 310 14.09 -0.82 2.24
CA TYR A 310 12.84 -0.24 1.77
C TYR A 310 12.44 0.96 2.63
N SER A 311 12.26 2.09 1.96
CA SER A 311 11.63 3.26 2.54
C SER A 311 10.52 3.76 1.64
N LYS A 312 9.30 3.81 2.18
CA LYS A 312 8.09 4.13 1.41
C LYS A 312 8.17 5.53 0.82
N SER A 313 8.79 6.47 1.54
CA SER A 313 8.96 7.85 1.13
C SER A 313 9.98 8.05 0.00
N LYS A 314 10.74 7.03 -0.39
CA LYS A 314 11.83 7.12 -1.39
C LYS A 314 11.62 6.24 -2.61
N ILE A 315 10.51 5.53 -2.70
CA ILE A 315 10.22 4.57 -3.76
C ILE A 315 8.91 4.93 -4.43
N LEU A 316 8.89 4.78 -5.76
CA LEU A 316 7.70 4.82 -6.58
C LEU A 316 7.47 3.44 -7.19
N TYR A 317 6.27 2.90 -7.00
CA TYR A 317 5.92 1.62 -7.59
C TYR A 317 5.90 1.72 -9.11
N GLY A 318 6.41 0.68 -9.77
CA GLY A 318 6.47 0.57 -11.22
C GLY A 318 7.58 1.35 -11.92
N LEU A 319 8.34 2.20 -11.22
CA LEU A 319 9.40 3.02 -11.82
C LEU A 319 10.46 2.17 -12.55
N ASN A 320 10.82 1.01 -12.00
CA ASN A 320 11.76 0.09 -12.63
C ASN A 320 11.31 -0.39 -14.02
N PHE A 321 9.99 -0.49 -14.24
CA PHE A 321 9.38 -0.86 -15.52
C PHE A 321 9.14 0.37 -16.42
N ALA A 322 8.85 1.53 -15.83
CA ALA A 322 8.43 2.72 -16.55
C ALA A 322 9.59 3.59 -17.06
N LYS A 323 10.78 3.52 -16.44
CA LYS A 323 11.90 4.43 -16.69
C LYS A 323 12.28 4.64 -18.17
N GLU A 324 12.27 3.59 -18.98
CA GLU A 324 12.59 3.71 -20.41
C GLU A 324 11.45 4.39 -21.18
N SER A 325 10.20 4.05 -20.86
CA SER A 325 9.04 4.70 -21.47
C SER A 325 8.96 6.18 -21.09
N ILE A 326 9.24 6.52 -19.83
CA ILE A 326 9.30 7.90 -19.33
C ILE A 326 10.33 8.71 -20.12
N LYS A 327 11.56 8.18 -20.28
CA LYS A 327 12.61 8.85 -21.07
C LYS A 327 12.22 9.01 -22.54
N SER A 328 11.63 7.98 -23.14
CA SER A 328 11.29 7.99 -24.56
C SER A 328 10.13 8.94 -24.92
N GLN A 329 9.16 9.09 -24.01
CA GLN A 329 7.99 9.95 -24.21
C GLN A 329 8.17 11.34 -23.60
N ASP A 330 9.20 11.51 -22.76
CA ASP A 330 9.49 12.69 -21.96
C ASP A 330 8.32 13.19 -21.10
N TYR A 331 7.58 12.25 -20.50
CA TYR A 331 6.70 12.56 -19.36
C TYR A 331 6.37 11.29 -18.59
N VAL A 332 5.98 11.48 -17.32
CA VAL A 332 5.47 10.40 -16.46
C VAL A 332 4.04 10.68 -16.04
N ILE A 333 3.21 9.64 -16.01
CA ILE A 333 1.88 9.67 -15.41
C ILE A 333 2.01 9.20 -13.95
N LEU A 334 1.63 10.06 -13.01
CA LEU A 334 1.66 9.77 -11.58
C LEU A 334 0.25 9.46 -11.07
N VAL A 335 0.05 8.23 -10.60
CA VAL A 335 -1.20 7.73 -10.03
C VAL A 335 -1.04 7.36 -8.54
N GLU A 336 -2.14 7.07 -7.85
CA GLU A 336 -2.11 6.78 -6.40
C GLU A 336 -1.80 5.31 -6.08
N GLY A 337 -2.47 4.38 -6.77
CA GLY A 337 -2.53 2.98 -6.38
C GLY A 337 -1.73 2.01 -7.25
N TYR A 338 -1.49 0.82 -6.69
CA TYR A 338 -0.89 -0.30 -7.41
C TYR A 338 -1.73 -0.72 -8.63
N MET A 339 -3.05 -0.82 -8.44
CA MET A 339 -3.96 -1.32 -9.47
C MET A 339 -4.10 -0.34 -10.63
N ASP A 340 -4.14 0.95 -10.37
CA ASP A 340 -4.17 2.01 -11.39
C ASP A 340 -2.98 1.84 -12.34
N LEU A 341 -1.77 1.73 -11.79
CA LEU A 341 -0.58 1.52 -12.58
C LEU A 341 -0.62 0.22 -13.37
N ILE A 342 -1.03 -0.87 -12.72
CA ILE A 342 -1.07 -2.19 -13.34
C ILE A 342 -2.07 -2.22 -14.50
N ALA A 343 -3.25 -1.63 -14.32
CA ALA A 343 -4.30 -1.57 -15.33
C ALA A 343 -3.85 -0.75 -16.55
N LEU A 344 -3.25 0.43 -16.32
CA LEU A 344 -2.69 1.26 -17.39
C LEU A 344 -1.54 0.56 -18.13
N SER A 345 -0.61 -0.05 -17.39
CA SER A 345 0.50 -0.80 -17.99
C SER A 345 0.03 -2.01 -18.77
N GLN A 346 -1.02 -2.71 -18.29
CA GLN A 346 -1.65 -3.81 -19.01
C GLN A 346 -2.32 -3.36 -20.32
N ALA A 347 -2.85 -2.13 -20.37
CA ALA A 347 -3.36 -1.50 -21.58
C ALA A 347 -2.25 -0.97 -22.50
N GLY A 348 -0.98 -1.08 -22.10
CA GLY A 348 0.18 -0.65 -22.88
C GLY A 348 0.62 0.78 -22.63
N ILE A 349 0.10 1.45 -21.60
CA ILE A 349 0.55 2.77 -21.14
C ILE A 349 1.63 2.52 -20.09
N ASN A 350 2.90 2.59 -20.52
CA ASN A 350 4.02 2.09 -19.72
C ASN A 350 4.83 3.17 -18.97
N ASN A 351 4.59 4.45 -19.23
CA ASN A 351 5.24 5.58 -18.54
C ASN A 351 4.45 6.01 -17.29
N VAL A 352 4.01 5.05 -16.48
CA VAL A 352 3.18 5.27 -15.28
C VAL A 352 3.95 4.86 -14.02
N VAL A 353 3.84 5.66 -12.96
CA VAL A 353 4.38 5.35 -11.62
C VAL A 353 3.33 5.62 -10.54
N ALA A 354 3.41 4.93 -9.40
CA ALA A 354 2.45 5.08 -8.31
C ALA A 354 3.10 5.42 -6.96
N SER A 355 2.48 6.33 -6.20
CA SER A 355 2.87 6.66 -4.82
C SER A 355 2.50 5.55 -3.81
N SER A 356 1.75 4.53 -4.24
CA SER A 356 1.52 3.26 -3.54
C SER A 356 0.69 3.39 -2.26
N GLY A 357 -0.39 4.19 -2.33
CA GLY A 357 -1.27 4.45 -1.19
C GLY A 357 -0.56 5.21 -0.06
N THR A 358 0.28 6.17 -0.44
CA THR A 358 0.90 7.16 0.46
C THR A 358 0.74 8.54 -0.12
N ALA A 359 0.80 9.56 0.74
CA ALA A 359 1.03 10.92 0.26
C ALA A 359 2.36 10.97 -0.51
N LEU A 360 2.34 11.66 -1.65
CA LEU A 360 3.54 11.96 -2.43
C LEU A 360 4.58 12.70 -1.56
N THR A 361 5.85 12.38 -1.74
CA THR A 361 6.97 12.97 -0.99
C THR A 361 7.94 13.72 -1.89
N GLU A 362 8.71 14.64 -1.32
CA GLU A 362 9.79 15.34 -2.03
C GLU A 362 10.80 14.37 -2.65
N GLU A 363 11.21 13.34 -1.91
CA GLU A 363 12.19 12.35 -2.39
C GLU A 363 11.65 11.53 -3.58
N GLN A 364 10.35 11.26 -3.63
CA GLN A 364 9.70 10.65 -4.80
C GLN A 364 9.66 11.61 -6.00
N VAL A 365 9.39 12.90 -5.78
CA VAL A 365 9.42 13.91 -6.84
C VAL A 365 10.84 14.10 -7.39
N LYS A 366 11.86 14.18 -6.52
CA LYS A 366 13.28 14.18 -6.91
C LYS A 366 13.71 12.90 -7.63
N LEU A 367 13.09 11.77 -7.29
CA LEU A 367 13.34 10.52 -8.00
C LEU A 367 12.80 10.61 -9.43
N ILE A 368 11.60 11.14 -9.64
CA ILE A 368 11.03 11.39 -10.98
C ILE A 368 11.89 12.36 -11.78
N SER A 369 12.38 13.44 -11.16
CA SER A 369 13.14 14.50 -11.84
C SER A 369 14.43 14.02 -12.50
N ARG A 370 14.95 12.85 -12.11
CA ARG A 370 16.10 12.17 -12.75
C ARG A 370 15.77 11.60 -14.14
N TYR A 371 14.49 11.41 -14.46
CA TYR A 371 14.03 10.72 -15.67
C TYR A 371 13.28 11.64 -16.64
N THR A 372 12.56 12.64 -16.14
CA THR A 372 11.85 13.63 -16.96
C THR A 372 11.59 14.89 -16.16
N ARG A 373 11.36 16.01 -16.86
CA ARG A 373 10.88 17.27 -16.27
C ARG A 373 9.35 17.37 -16.28
N ASN A 374 8.65 16.51 -17.03
CA ASN A 374 7.21 16.63 -17.26
C ASN A 374 6.41 15.57 -16.49
N ILE A 375 5.48 16.03 -15.66
CA ILE A 375 4.59 15.18 -14.88
C ILE A 375 3.14 15.42 -15.29
N VAL A 376 2.42 14.32 -15.53
CA VAL A 376 0.97 14.28 -15.64
C VAL A 376 0.42 13.70 -14.35
N LEU A 377 -0.24 14.52 -13.55
CA LEU A 377 -0.88 14.08 -12.31
C LEU A 377 -2.30 13.57 -12.61
N MET A 378 -2.58 12.33 -12.20
CA MET A 378 -3.87 11.67 -12.41
C MET A 378 -4.28 10.94 -11.14
N TYR A 379 -4.99 11.66 -10.27
CA TYR A 379 -5.49 11.17 -8.99
C TYR A 379 -7.01 10.98 -9.03
N ASP A 380 -7.55 10.31 -8.02
CA ASP A 380 -8.97 9.96 -7.94
C ASP A 380 -9.85 11.21 -7.91
N ALA A 381 -11.04 11.14 -8.51
CA ALA A 381 -11.98 12.26 -8.64
C ALA A 381 -12.75 12.59 -7.35
N ASP A 382 -12.26 12.16 -6.17
CA ASP A 382 -12.90 12.39 -4.88
C ASP A 382 -12.22 13.51 -4.07
N LEU A 383 -12.79 13.85 -2.90
CA LEU A 383 -12.24 14.92 -2.05
C LEU A 383 -10.83 14.61 -1.51
N ALA A 384 -10.53 13.33 -1.27
CA ALA A 384 -9.22 12.91 -0.77
C ALA A 384 -8.17 13.01 -1.88
N GLY A 385 -8.51 12.58 -3.10
CA GLY A 385 -7.73 12.71 -4.31
C GLY A 385 -7.46 14.17 -4.67
N ILE A 386 -8.45 15.06 -4.58
CA ILE A 386 -8.25 16.51 -4.79
C ILE A 386 -7.27 17.09 -3.75
N LYS A 387 -7.40 16.74 -2.47
CA LYS A 387 -6.48 17.21 -1.41
C LYS A 387 -5.08 16.66 -1.62
N ALA A 388 -4.95 15.38 -1.97
CA ALA A 388 -3.69 14.73 -2.29
C ALA A 388 -3.05 15.36 -3.53
N ALA A 389 -3.85 15.73 -4.53
CA ALA A 389 -3.41 16.39 -5.75
C ALA A 389 -2.87 17.79 -5.45
N LYS A 390 -3.56 18.61 -4.63
CA LYS A 390 -3.04 19.93 -4.21
C LYS A 390 -1.68 19.84 -3.53
N ARG A 391 -1.51 18.90 -2.58
CA ARG A 391 -0.20 18.66 -1.95
C ARG A 391 0.85 18.19 -2.96
N GLY A 392 0.46 17.30 -3.88
CA GLY A 392 1.35 16.84 -4.95
C GLY A 392 1.81 17.98 -5.85
N ILE A 393 0.90 18.87 -6.24
CA ILE A 393 1.17 20.07 -7.01
C ILE A 393 2.26 20.92 -6.34
N GLU A 394 2.11 21.23 -5.05
CA GLU A 394 3.10 22.04 -4.32
C GLU A 394 4.51 21.42 -4.39
N LEU A 395 4.62 20.12 -4.11
CA LEU A 395 5.89 19.39 -4.13
C LEU A 395 6.53 19.38 -5.51
N ILE A 396 5.73 19.12 -6.56
CA ILE A 396 6.18 19.06 -7.95
C ILE A 396 6.67 20.43 -8.43
N LEU A 397 5.91 21.49 -8.14
CA LEU A 397 6.27 22.85 -8.53
C LEU A 397 7.50 23.35 -7.77
N SER A 398 7.65 22.99 -6.50
CA SER A 398 8.81 23.34 -5.68
C SER A 398 10.12 22.75 -6.23
N GLU A 399 10.07 21.56 -6.83
CA GLU A 399 11.20 20.95 -7.54
C GLU A 399 11.44 21.57 -8.94
N GLY A 400 10.58 22.51 -9.34
CA GLY A 400 10.66 23.24 -10.61
C GLY A 400 10.25 22.40 -11.83
N LEU A 401 9.49 21.33 -11.63
CA LEU A 401 9.03 20.47 -12.71
C LEU A 401 7.84 21.06 -13.48
N GLU A 402 7.59 20.55 -14.68
CA GLU A 402 6.41 20.85 -15.48
C GLU A 402 5.26 19.94 -15.04
N LEU A 403 4.09 20.53 -14.83
CA LEU A 403 2.93 19.83 -14.30
C LEU A 403 1.69 20.10 -15.14
N THR A 404 1.04 19.01 -15.54
CA THR A 404 -0.32 19.01 -16.07
C THR A 404 -1.18 18.05 -15.26
N VAL A 405 -2.49 18.28 -15.24
CA VAL A 405 -3.43 17.49 -14.44
C VAL A 405 -4.52 16.94 -15.33
N VAL A 406 -4.84 15.65 -15.16
CA VAL A 406 -6.00 15.03 -15.81
C VAL A 406 -7.09 14.85 -14.78
N SER A 407 -8.25 15.47 -15.03
CA SER A 407 -9.45 15.29 -14.21
C SER A 407 -10.23 14.09 -14.71
N LEU A 408 -10.41 13.08 -13.86
CA LEU A 408 -11.23 11.91 -14.16
C LEU A 408 -12.72 12.21 -13.96
N PRO A 409 -13.62 11.48 -14.65
CA PRO A 409 -15.05 11.53 -14.36
C PRO A 409 -15.36 11.17 -12.90
N GLU A 410 -16.47 11.68 -12.39
CA GLU A 410 -16.86 11.45 -11.00
C GLU A 410 -17.08 9.97 -10.69
N GLY A 411 -16.47 9.48 -9.62
CA GLY A 411 -16.54 8.07 -9.21
C GLY A 411 -15.64 7.11 -9.99
N GLU A 412 -14.85 7.61 -10.96
CA GLU A 412 -13.87 6.79 -11.69
C GLU A 412 -12.45 6.98 -11.10
N ASP A 413 -11.69 5.88 -11.12
CA ASP A 413 -10.23 5.85 -10.90
C ASP A 413 -9.54 5.42 -12.23
N PRO A 414 -8.20 5.50 -12.36
CA PRO A 414 -7.54 5.09 -13.59
C PRO A 414 -7.76 3.62 -13.95
N ASP A 415 -7.89 2.72 -12.95
CA ASP A 415 -8.19 1.30 -13.14
C ASP A 415 -9.59 1.08 -13.70
N SER A 416 -10.63 1.71 -13.15
CA SER A 416 -12.01 1.59 -13.60
C SER A 416 -12.20 2.22 -14.97
N LEU A 417 -11.62 3.40 -15.21
CA LEU A 417 -11.76 4.11 -16.47
C LEU A 417 -11.14 3.36 -17.65
N ILE A 418 -9.91 2.85 -17.51
CA ILE A 418 -9.23 2.12 -18.59
C ILE A 418 -9.93 0.78 -18.89
N ASN A 419 -10.47 0.12 -17.87
CA ASN A 419 -11.20 -1.14 -18.05
C ASN A 419 -12.57 -0.92 -18.71
N LYS A 420 -13.23 0.21 -18.43
CA LYS A 420 -14.55 0.56 -18.96
C LYS A 420 -14.49 1.13 -20.38
N GLU A 421 -13.63 2.11 -20.61
CA GLU A 421 -13.59 2.88 -21.87
C GLU A 421 -12.54 2.36 -22.86
N GLY A 422 -11.55 1.59 -22.39
CA GLY A 422 -10.46 1.08 -23.21
C GLY A 422 -9.37 2.12 -23.49
N LYS A 423 -8.29 1.66 -24.11
CA LYS A 423 -7.05 2.44 -24.31
C LYS A 423 -7.27 3.71 -25.13
N ASP A 424 -7.97 3.62 -26.25
CA ASP A 424 -8.06 4.74 -27.19
C ASP A 424 -8.81 5.92 -26.58
N LYS A 425 -9.95 5.65 -25.92
CA LYS A 425 -10.68 6.68 -25.17
C LYS A 425 -9.86 7.22 -24.00
N PHE A 426 -9.14 6.35 -23.27
CA PHE A 426 -8.26 6.81 -22.20
C PHE A 426 -7.16 7.76 -22.69
N ILE A 427 -6.60 7.52 -23.88
CA ILE A 427 -5.66 8.45 -24.52
C ILE A 427 -6.33 9.80 -24.81
N MET A 428 -7.59 9.82 -25.28
CA MET A 428 -8.32 11.07 -25.45
C MET A 428 -8.49 11.84 -24.12
N PHE A 429 -8.69 11.15 -22.99
CA PHE A 429 -8.68 11.79 -21.66
C PHE A 429 -7.29 12.34 -21.30
N LEU A 430 -6.20 11.62 -21.60
CA LEU A 430 -4.83 12.10 -21.38
C LEU A 430 -4.47 13.33 -22.24
N GLU A 431 -5.07 13.46 -23.42
CA GLU A 431 -4.91 14.62 -24.31
C GLU A 431 -5.64 15.86 -23.76
N GLN A 432 -6.69 15.67 -22.95
CA GLN A 432 -7.41 16.75 -22.26
C GLN A 432 -6.73 17.21 -20.97
N ARG A 433 -5.47 16.81 -20.73
CA ARG A 433 -4.69 17.27 -19.58
C ARG A 433 -4.64 18.80 -19.55
N LYS A 434 -4.87 19.38 -18.38
CA LYS A 434 -4.95 20.81 -18.17
C LYS A 434 -3.65 21.33 -17.56
N SER A 435 -3.27 22.56 -17.92
CA SER A 435 -2.28 23.31 -17.14
C SER A 435 -2.81 23.51 -15.71
N ILE A 436 -1.93 23.85 -14.77
CA ILE A 436 -2.37 24.14 -13.41
C ILE A 436 -3.41 25.26 -13.34
N ILE A 437 -3.24 26.31 -14.15
CA ILE A 437 -4.17 27.43 -14.24
C ILE A 437 -5.54 26.90 -14.66
N SER A 438 -5.62 26.22 -15.80
CA SER A 438 -6.88 25.68 -16.33
C SER A 438 -7.53 24.64 -15.40
N PHE A 439 -6.72 23.82 -14.73
CA PHE A 439 -7.22 22.87 -13.74
C PHE A 439 -7.92 23.59 -12.58
N ILE A 440 -7.25 24.55 -11.92
CA ILE A 440 -7.82 25.31 -10.81
C ILE A 440 -9.05 26.09 -11.27
N THR A 441 -9.00 26.75 -12.43
CA THR A 441 -10.18 27.43 -13.01
C THR A 441 -11.37 26.48 -13.11
N SER A 442 -11.16 25.28 -13.68
CA SER A 442 -12.25 24.31 -13.83
C SER A 442 -12.80 23.77 -12.51
N LEU A 443 -12.00 23.76 -11.43
CA LEU A 443 -12.49 23.41 -10.09
C LEU A 443 -13.43 24.50 -9.55
N TYR A 444 -13.10 25.78 -9.72
CA TYR A 444 -13.97 26.88 -9.27
C TYR A 444 -15.24 26.98 -10.12
N GLU A 445 -15.13 26.73 -11.43
CA GLU A 445 -16.28 26.63 -12.34
C GLU A 445 -17.26 25.53 -11.89
N LYS A 446 -16.76 24.30 -11.65
CA LYS A 446 -17.61 23.17 -11.23
C LYS A 446 -18.36 23.45 -9.92
N ASN A 447 -17.83 24.33 -9.07
CA ASN A 447 -18.45 24.72 -7.79
C ASN A 447 -19.30 26.00 -7.88
N ASN A 448 -19.53 26.55 -9.07
CA ASN A 448 -20.27 27.80 -9.31
C ASN A 448 -19.71 29.00 -8.53
N LEU A 449 -18.38 29.04 -8.35
CA LEU A 449 -17.70 30.12 -7.60
C LEU A 449 -17.22 31.26 -8.49
N LEU A 450 -17.28 31.12 -9.82
CA LEU A 450 -16.79 32.16 -10.73
C LEU A 450 -17.83 33.23 -11.08
N ASP A 451 -19.07 33.10 -10.62
CA ASP A 451 -20.12 34.09 -10.89
C ASP A 451 -19.95 35.34 -10.03
N THR A 452 -19.17 35.28 -8.94
CA THR A 452 -18.91 36.40 -8.04
C THR A 452 -17.50 36.94 -8.20
N PRO A 453 -17.29 38.26 -8.02
CA PRO A 453 -15.95 38.84 -7.94
C PRO A 453 -15.08 38.17 -6.87
N GLU A 454 -15.66 37.83 -5.72
CA GLU A 454 -14.97 37.21 -4.60
C GLU A 454 -14.37 35.85 -4.98
N GLY A 455 -15.15 34.98 -5.62
CA GLY A 455 -14.65 33.66 -6.01
C GLY A 455 -13.64 33.72 -7.16
N LYS A 456 -13.73 34.71 -8.06
CA LYS A 456 -12.65 34.99 -9.03
C LYS A 456 -11.36 35.41 -8.33
N ILE A 457 -11.45 36.28 -7.32
CA ILE A 457 -10.29 36.73 -6.54
C ILE A 457 -9.66 35.54 -5.78
N GLU A 458 -10.47 34.69 -5.14
CA GLU A 458 -9.98 33.50 -4.44
C GLU A 458 -9.25 32.54 -5.37
N MET A 459 -9.83 32.25 -6.54
CA MET A 459 -9.21 31.41 -7.56
C MET A 459 -7.86 31.97 -8.01
N ILE A 460 -7.79 33.27 -8.34
CA ILE A 460 -6.54 33.90 -8.78
C ILE A 460 -5.48 33.85 -7.68
N LYS A 461 -5.85 34.13 -6.44
CA LYS A 461 -4.95 34.02 -5.28
C LYS A 461 -4.43 32.60 -5.09
N GLU A 462 -5.29 31.60 -5.27
CA GLU A 462 -4.89 30.19 -5.20
C GLU A 462 -3.89 29.83 -6.32
N ILE A 463 -4.14 30.28 -7.55
CA ILE A 463 -3.21 30.09 -8.68
C ILE A 463 -1.86 30.77 -8.40
N ILE A 464 -1.86 32.02 -7.93
CA ILE A 464 -0.64 32.76 -7.58
C ILE A 464 0.13 32.07 -6.46
N ASN A 465 -0.58 31.53 -5.46
CA ASN A 465 0.04 30.75 -4.40
C ASN A 465 0.78 29.53 -4.97
N PHE A 466 0.19 28.79 -5.92
CA PHE A 466 0.90 27.69 -6.57
C PHE A 466 2.09 28.16 -7.41
N ILE A 467 1.94 29.25 -8.18
CA ILE A 467 3.04 29.84 -8.96
C ILE A 467 4.21 30.25 -8.07
N SER A 468 3.94 30.68 -6.84
CA SER A 468 4.99 31.09 -5.90
C SER A 468 5.94 29.97 -5.49
N PHE A 469 5.54 28.69 -5.60
CA PHE A 469 6.43 27.55 -5.35
C PHE A 469 7.43 27.31 -6.48
N ILE A 470 7.15 27.77 -7.71
CA ILE A 470 8.03 27.55 -8.87
C ILE A 470 9.35 28.32 -8.64
N PRO A 471 10.53 27.69 -8.62
CA PRO A 471 11.79 28.39 -8.35
C PRO A 471 12.17 29.42 -9.41
N ASP A 472 11.91 29.11 -10.69
CA ASP A 472 12.28 29.92 -11.85
C ASP A 472 11.47 31.23 -11.91
N LYS A 473 12.17 32.36 -11.76
CA LYS A 473 11.57 33.70 -11.78
C LYS A 473 10.97 34.09 -13.13
N LEU A 474 11.60 33.71 -14.24
CA LEU A 474 11.10 34.02 -15.58
C LEU A 474 9.83 33.24 -15.87
N ARG A 475 9.81 31.95 -15.52
CA ARG A 475 8.61 31.12 -15.65
C ARG A 475 7.44 31.69 -14.85
N ARG A 476 7.67 32.11 -13.60
CA ARG A 476 6.64 32.82 -12.82
C ARG A 476 6.14 34.07 -13.53
N ALA A 477 7.03 34.90 -14.07
CA ALA A 477 6.63 36.13 -14.78
C ALA A 477 5.78 35.86 -16.03
N PHE A 478 6.10 34.83 -16.82
CA PHE A 478 5.28 34.43 -17.97
C PHE A 478 3.88 33.95 -17.55
N LEU A 479 3.77 33.14 -16.50
CA LEU A 479 2.48 32.67 -15.98
C LEU A 479 1.64 33.82 -15.42
N ILE A 480 2.25 34.79 -14.74
CA ILE A 480 1.55 35.99 -14.27
C ILE A 480 0.99 36.80 -15.45
N LYS A 481 1.79 36.97 -16.51
CA LYS A 481 1.34 37.64 -17.74
C LYS A 481 0.18 36.89 -18.42
N GLU A 482 0.20 35.56 -18.42
CA GLU A 482 -0.90 34.73 -18.92
C GLU A 482 -2.20 34.98 -18.13
N ILE A 483 -2.13 35.01 -16.80
CA ILE A 483 -3.27 35.28 -15.92
C ILE A 483 -3.79 36.71 -16.15
N ALA A 484 -2.89 37.71 -16.22
CA ALA A 484 -3.24 39.11 -16.46
C ALA A 484 -4.09 39.26 -17.72
N ASN A 485 -3.64 38.65 -18.82
CA ASN A 485 -4.34 38.69 -20.10
C ASN A 485 -5.67 37.93 -20.06
N THR A 486 -5.68 36.75 -19.43
CA THR A 486 -6.87 35.88 -19.39
C THR A 486 -8.02 36.50 -18.61
N TYR A 487 -7.72 37.15 -17.49
CA TYR A 487 -8.72 37.73 -16.59
C TYR A 487 -8.86 39.25 -16.72
N ASN A 488 -8.11 39.87 -17.63
CA ASN A 488 -8.07 41.31 -17.86
C ASN A 488 -7.79 42.11 -16.57
N ILE A 489 -6.70 41.72 -15.89
CA ILE A 489 -6.22 42.35 -14.65
C ILE A 489 -4.85 42.98 -14.92
N TYR A 490 -4.56 44.11 -14.28
CA TYR A 490 -3.24 44.73 -14.40
C TYR A 490 -2.14 43.81 -13.88
N GLU A 491 -1.09 43.63 -14.68
CA GLU A 491 0.03 42.76 -14.33
C GLU A 491 0.74 43.21 -13.04
N SER A 492 0.74 44.52 -12.75
CA SER A 492 1.26 45.08 -11.49
C SER A 492 0.60 44.47 -10.27
N ASP A 493 -0.72 44.37 -10.26
CA ASP A 493 -1.50 43.93 -9.11
C ASP A 493 -1.23 42.44 -8.82
N LEU A 494 -1.07 41.64 -9.87
CA LEU A 494 -0.72 40.23 -9.76
C LEU A 494 0.74 40.02 -9.31
N ARG A 495 1.65 40.92 -9.71
CA ARG A 495 3.05 40.89 -9.25
C ARG A 495 3.13 41.22 -7.75
N ASP A 496 2.38 42.21 -7.28
CA ASP A 496 2.30 42.55 -5.86
C ASP A 496 1.77 41.37 -5.03
N GLU A 497 0.70 40.71 -5.51
CA GLU A 497 0.17 39.51 -4.84
C GLU A 497 1.17 38.34 -4.87
N LEU A 498 1.93 38.17 -5.97
CA LEU A 498 2.99 37.17 -6.05
C LEU A 498 4.12 37.45 -5.05
N ASP A 499 4.55 38.71 -4.90
CA ASP A 499 5.58 39.10 -3.94
C ASP A 499 5.10 38.88 -2.50
N ASN A 500 3.81 39.12 -2.21
CA ASN A 500 3.18 38.76 -0.95
C ASN A 500 3.21 37.25 -0.70
N ALA A 501 2.86 36.43 -1.70
CA ALA A 501 2.90 34.97 -1.59
C ALA A 501 4.34 34.45 -1.38
N LEU A 502 5.31 34.97 -2.13
CA LEU A 502 6.73 34.61 -2.00
C LEU A 502 7.28 34.94 -0.61
N SER A 503 6.87 36.08 -0.03
CA SER A 503 7.33 36.49 1.30
C SER A 503 6.68 35.68 2.42
N LYS A 504 5.42 35.22 2.26
CA LYS A 504 4.82 34.21 3.14
C LYS A 504 5.56 32.87 3.09
N ASN A 505 5.90 32.40 1.89
CA ASN A 505 6.61 31.14 1.69
C ASN A 505 8.08 31.19 2.16
N LYS A 506 8.73 32.35 2.16
CA LYS A 506 10.06 32.53 2.77
C LYS A 506 10.04 32.51 4.30
N LYS A 507 8.97 33.01 4.93
CA LYS A 507 8.80 32.98 6.40
C LYS A 507 8.45 31.59 6.93
N SER A 508 7.99 30.69 6.06
CA SER A 508 7.70 29.29 6.36
C SER A 508 8.84 28.32 6.03
N VAL A 509 10.05 28.81 5.72
CA VAL A 509 11.27 27.99 5.61
C VAL A 509 11.82 27.71 7.02
N GLY A 510 11.11 26.83 7.69
CA GLY A 510 11.29 26.33 9.03
C GLY A 510 10.06 25.47 9.25
N SER A 511 10.27 24.16 9.37
CA SER A 511 9.25 23.12 9.37
C SER A 511 8.20 23.30 10.48
N GLU A 512 7.24 24.23 10.34
CA GLU A 512 6.08 24.38 11.23
C GLU A 512 5.03 25.43 10.84
N SER A 513 5.15 26.16 9.72
CA SER A 513 4.32 27.38 9.56
C SER A 513 2.97 27.24 8.83
N PHE A 514 2.62 26.13 8.18
CA PHE A 514 1.32 26.05 7.48
C PHE A 514 0.14 25.66 8.39
N ALA A 515 0.41 25.17 9.60
CA ALA A 515 -0.61 24.83 10.61
C ALA A 515 -1.24 26.06 11.29
N LYS A 516 -0.63 27.24 11.16
CA LYS A 516 -1.10 28.46 11.84
C LYS A 516 -2.08 29.30 11.03
N GLU A 517 -1.96 29.38 9.71
CA GLU A 517 -2.82 30.26 8.88
C GLU A 517 -4.18 29.64 8.48
N ILE A 518 -4.38 28.33 8.66
CA ILE A 518 -5.69 27.68 8.43
C ILE A 518 -6.67 27.90 9.60
N LYS A 519 -6.20 28.38 10.77
CA LYS A 519 -7.08 28.66 11.92
C LYS A 519 -8.06 29.81 11.69
N THR A 520 -7.80 30.70 10.73
CA THR A 520 -8.55 31.97 10.64
C THR A 520 -9.59 31.99 9.50
N ILE A 521 -9.61 31.02 8.59
CA ILE A 521 -10.54 31.02 7.43
C ILE A 521 -11.51 29.80 7.42
N LYS A 522 -11.27 28.75 8.22
CA LYS A 522 -12.19 27.59 8.31
C LYS A 522 -13.32 27.71 9.34
N ALA A 523 -13.77 28.92 9.59
CA ALA A 523 -15.09 29.14 10.17
C ALA A 523 -16.06 29.42 9.02
N HIS A 524 -16.44 28.39 8.26
CA HIS A 524 -17.78 28.19 7.67
C HIS A 524 -17.84 26.74 7.12
N LYS A 525 -18.95 26.06 7.39
CA LYS A 525 -19.09 24.61 7.59
C LYS A 525 -19.33 23.83 6.30
N ILE A 526 -18.68 22.67 6.17
CA ILE A 526 -19.39 21.39 6.01
C ILE A 526 -18.85 20.46 7.10
N GLN A 527 -19.43 20.54 8.30
CA GLN A 527 -19.19 19.58 9.36
C GLN A 527 -19.88 18.28 8.99
N ARG A 528 -19.12 17.20 8.72
CA ARG A 528 -19.62 15.87 9.06
C ARG A 528 -19.84 15.88 10.58
N LYS A 529 -21.09 15.89 10.99
CA LYS A 529 -21.45 15.86 12.41
C LYS A 529 -21.28 14.42 12.87
N THR A 530 -20.25 14.16 13.66
CA THR A 530 -20.04 12.88 14.32
C THR A 530 -21.34 12.47 15.04
N PRO A 531 -21.87 11.26 14.84
CA PRO A 531 -23.15 10.86 15.43
C PRO A 531 -23.09 10.96 16.95
N LEU A 532 -24.10 11.60 17.55
CA LEU A 532 -24.14 11.87 19.00
C LEU A 532 -24.08 10.58 19.81
N GLU A 533 -24.77 9.54 19.36
CA GLU A 533 -24.87 8.23 20.01
C GLU A 533 -23.54 7.49 20.00
N GLU A 534 -22.74 7.65 18.95
CA GLU A 534 -21.43 7.03 18.86
C GLU A 534 -20.41 7.75 19.77
N LEU A 535 -20.58 9.06 20.00
CA LEU A 535 -19.80 9.78 21.03
C LEU A 535 -20.22 9.40 22.46
N GLU A 536 -21.52 9.19 22.70
CA GLU A 536 -22.02 8.67 23.98
C GLU A 536 -21.43 7.28 24.29
N LEU A 537 -21.18 6.45 23.26
CA LEU A 537 -20.54 5.16 23.44
C LEU A 537 -19.12 5.31 24.02
N LEU A 538 -18.32 6.22 23.47
CA LEU A 538 -16.97 6.50 23.97
C LEU A 538 -17.00 7.05 25.40
N GLU A 539 -18.01 7.85 25.74
CA GLU A 539 -18.21 8.38 27.10
C GLU A 539 -18.42 7.23 28.10
N ILE A 540 -19.24 6.24 27.75
CA ILE A 540 -19.48 5.09 28.62
C ILE A 540 -18.24 4.20 28.74
N PHE A 541 -17.41 4.07 27.70
CA PHE A 541 -16.14 3.37 27.83
C PHE A 541 -15.17 4.10 28.76
N VAL A 542 -15.02 5.42 28.61
CA VAL A 542 -14.05 6.19 29.40
C VAL A 542 -14.49 6.35 30.86
N ASN A 543 -15.78 6.62 31.11
CA ASN A 543 -16.29 7.03 32.42
C ASN A 543 -17.31 6.07 33.03
N GLY A 544 -17.73 5.02 32.30
CA GLY A 544 -18.79 4.12 32.73
C GLY A 544 -18.36 3.08 33.75
N THR A 545 -19.37 2.47 34.39
CA THR A 545 -19.17 1.38 35.33
C THR A 545 -18.89 0.06 34.60
N ARG A 546 -18.21 -0.87 35.28
CA ARG A 546 -17.85 -2.19 34.73
C ARG A 546 -19.03 -2.94 34.12
N ASP A 547 -20.17 -2.96 34.82
CA ASP A 547 -21.40 -3.59 34.36
C ASP A 547 -22.00 -2.90 33.11
N ALA A 548 -21.81 -1.59 32.94
CA ALA A 548 -22.22 -0.88 31.74
C ALA A 548 -21.34 -1.24 30.53
N ILE A 549 -20.03 -1.37 30.73
CA ILE A 549 -19.09 -1.79 29.70
C ILE A 549 -19.35 -3.26 29.30
N GLU A 550 -19.52 -4.16 30.27
CA GLU A 550 -19.89 -5.56 30.04
C GLU A 550 -21.24 -5.68 29.30
N TYR A 551 -22.22 -4.82 29.61
CA TYR A 551 -23.49 -4.80 28.87
C TYR A 551 -23.29 -4.39 27.40
N ILE A 552 -22.48 -3.36 27.14
CA ILE A 552 -22.16 -2.93 25.76
C ILE A 552 -21.45 -4.06 25.00
N GLU A 553 -20.43 -4.67 25.60
CA GLU A 553 -19.67 -5.77 25.00
C GLU A 553 -20.59 -6.91 24.53
N ASN A 554 -21.57 -7.29 25.35
CA ASN A 554 -22.46 -8.41 25.06
C ASN A 554 -23.61 -8.09 24.09
N ASN A 555 -23.91 -6.81 23.83
CA ASN A 555 -25.13 -6.42 23.10
C ASN A 555 -24.89 -5.50 21.90
N LEU A 556 -23.67 -4.99 21.72
CA LEU A 556 -23.30 -4.13 20.60
C LEU A 556 -22.79 -4.96 19.42
N GLU A 557 -23.48 -4.89 18.27
CA GLU A 557 -23.04 -5.53 17.02
C GLU A 557 -22.18 -4.56 16.19
N PHE A 558 -21.21 -5.08 15.44
CA PHE A 558 -20.21 -4.26 14.72
C PHE A 558 -20.80 -3.27 13.72
N ASP A 559 -21.93 -3.59 13.09
CA ASP A 559 -22.57 -2.72 12.08
C ASP A 559 -23.45 -1.61 12.68
N MET A 560 -23.55 -1.57 14.02
CA MET A 560 -24.27 -0.51 14.73
C MET A 560 -23.51 0.82 14.75
N ILE A 561 -22.19 0.79 14.59
CA ILE A 561 -21.32 1.98 14.53
C ILE A 561 -21.05 2.32 13.07
N SER A 562 -21.33 3.57 12.69
CA SER A 562 -21.15 4.07 11.33
C SER A 562 -19.88 4.90 11.15
N ASP A 563 -19.41 5.57 12.21
CA ASP A 563 -18.18 6.35 12.18
C ASP A 563 -16.97 5.45 12.45
N LYS A 564 -16.11 5.34 11.42
CA LYS A 564 -14.93 4.47 11.43
C LYS A 564 -13.92 4.89 12.50
N ASP A 565 -13.81 6.19 12.79
CA ASP A 565 -12.85 6.67 13.79
C ASP A 565 -13.35 6.35 15.20
N ILE A 566 -14.65 6.49 15.47
CA ILE A 566 -15.24 6.05 16.73
C ILE A 566 -15.11 4.54 16.91
N TYR A 567 -15.37 3.76 15.87
CA TYR A 567 -15.20 2.31 15.90
C TYR A 567 -13.78 1.91 16.31
N ASN A 568 -12.77 2.53 15.71
CA ASN A 568 -11.36 2.25 16.04
C ASN A 568 -11.01 2.67 17.48
N ILE A 569 -11.52 3.83 17.94
CA ILE A 569 -11.33 4.26 19.32
C ILE A 569 -11.98 3.27 20.29
N MET A 570 -13.21 2.83 20.02
CA MET A 570 -13.90 1.82 20.81
C MET A 570 -13.10 0.52 20.88
N LEU A 571 -12.56 0.03 19.76
CA LEU A 571 -11.71 -1.18 19.74
C LEU A 571 -10.47 -1.03 20.62
N VAL A 572 -9.82 0.14 20.60
CA VAL A 572 -8.66 0.42 21.47
C VAL A 572 -9.07 0.45 22.94
N LEU A 573 -10.18 1.12 23.28
CA LEU A 573 -10.68 1.19 24.66
C LEU A 573 -11.13 -0.19 25.18
N MET A 574 -11.85 -0.97 24.37
CA MET A 574 -12.23 -2.35 24.70
C MET A 574 -11.01 -3.24 24.91
N ASN A 575 -9.98 -3.13 24.07
CA ASN A 575 -8.76 -3.89 24.24
C ASN A 575 -8.02 -3.51 25.53
N GLU A 576 -8.02 -2.23 25.90
CA GLU A 576 -7.48 -1.77 27.19
C GLU A 576 -8.27 -2.39 28.37
N TYR A 577 -9.59 -2.29 28.32
CA TYR A 577 -10.49 -2.86 29.32
C TYR A 577 -10.31 -4.37 29.50
N LEU A 578 -10.21 -5.12 28.40
CA LEU A 578 -10.06 -6.58 28.41
C LEU A 578 -8.68 -7.02 28.93
N ASN A 579 -7.63 -6.20 28.73
CA ASN A 579 -6.27 -6.53 29.17
C ASN A 579 -6.01 -6.16 30.63
N GLU A 580 -6.50 -5.00 31.09
CA GLU A 580 -6.16 -4.46 32.41
C GLU A 580 -7.34 -4.47 33.42
N GLY A 581 -8.55 -4.80 32.97
CA GLY A 581 -9.78 -4.77 33.78
C GLY A 581 -10.29 -3.37 34.11
N LYS A 582 -9.64 -2.34 33.56
CA LYS A 582 -9.94 -0.90 33.66
C LYS A 582 -9.49 -0.22 32.37
N ILE A 583 -9.89 1.03 32.13
CA ILE A 583 -9.47 1.80 30.94
C ILE A 583 -8.52 2.95 31.35
N GLU A 584 -7.27 2.87 30.89
CA GLU A 584 -6.26 3.92 31.00
C GLU A 584 -6.20 4.73 29.69
N VAL A 585 -6.93 5.84 29.67
CA VAL A 585 -7.05 6.75 28.50
C VAL A 585 -5.69 7.15 27.93
N PHE A 586 -4.68 7.41 28.77
CA PHE A 586 -3.34 7.80 28.31
C PHE A 586 -2.68 6.72 27.43
N LYS A 587 -2.86 5.45 27.76
CA LYS A 587 -2.36 4.33 26.94
C LYS A 587 -3.14 4.22 25.64
N ALA A 588 -4.47 4.34 25.72
CA ALA A 588 -5.33 4.35 24.55
C ALA A 588 -4.96 5.47 23.56
N LEU A 589 -4.68 6.69 24.04
CA LEU A 589 -4.26 7.82 23.20
C LEU A 589 -2.97 7.54 22.39
N ASN A 590 -2.02 6.80 22.97
CA ASN A 590 -0.76 6.46 22.29
C ASN A 590 -0.93 5.39 21.19
N MET A 591 -2.07 4.70 21.15
CA MET A 591 -2.41 3.69 20.15
C MET A 591 -3.25 4.25 18.99
N LEU A 592 -3.71 5.50 19.12
CA LEU A 592 -4.62 6.16 18.18
C LEU A 592 -3.86 7.13 17.26
N ASN A 593 -4.39 7.35 16.06
CA ASN A 593 -3.88 8.40 15.18
C ASN A 593 -4.28 9.81 15.70
N GLU A 594 -3.71 10.87 15.14
CA GLU A 594 -3.92 12.25 15.64
C GLU A 594 -5.40 12.67 15.72
N GLU A 595 -6.23 12.30 14.74
CA GLU A 595 -7.66 12.67 14.72
C GLU A 595 -8.48 11.84 15.72
N GLN A 596 -8.18 10.54 15.84
CA GLN A 596 -8.79 9.66 16.82
C GLN A 596 -8.42 10.04 18.25
N ALA A 597 -7.15 10.41 18.48
CA ALA A 597 -6.67 10.91 19.75
C ALA A 597 -7.37 12.21 20.15
N LYS A 598 -7.65 13.12 19.20
CA LYS A 598 -8.45 14.33 19.45
C LYS A 598 -9.89 14.00 19.84
N ILE A 599 -10.52 13.03 19.17
CA ILE A 599 -11.89 12.59 19.49
C ILE A 599 -11.93 11.99 20.90
N LEU A 600 -11.02 11.06 21.21
CA LEU A 600 -10.94 10.44 22.54
C LEU A 600 -10.65 11.48 23.62
N ALA A 601 -9.65 12.34 23.43
CA ALA A 601 -9.30 13.39 24.39
C ALA A 601 -10.45 14.36 24.69
N LYS A 602 -11.31 14.63 23.69
CA LYS A 602 -12.50 15.47 23.87
C LYS A 602 -13.55 14.81 24.76
N VAL A 603 -13.68 13.49 24.71
CA VAL A 603 -14.62 12.70 25.52
C VAL A 603 -14.04 12.42 26.91
N SER A 604 -12.71 12.29 27.04
CA SER A 604 -12.04 11.99 28.30
C SER A 604 -11.93 13.15 29.30
N VAL A 605 -12.31 14.36 28.91
CA VAL A 605 -12.29 15.54 29.79
C VAL A 605 -13.73 16.05 29.97
N PRO A 606 -14.52 15.43 30.85
CA PRO A 606 -15.87 15.91 31.12
C PRO A 606 -15.85 17.24 31.88
N PRO A 607 -16.85 18.11 31.71
CA PRO A 607 -16.96 19.38 32.44
C PRO A 607 -17.43 19.22 33.91
N TYR A 608 -17.29 18.03 34.52
CA TYR A 608 -17.86 17.67 35.81
C TYR A 608 -17.01 16.67 36.61
N GLU A 609 -17.14 16.67 37.94
CA GLU A 609 -16.44 15.73 38.85
C GLU A 609 -17.32 14.50 39.15
N LEU A 610 -16.70 13.31 39.09
CA LEU A 610 -17.34 12.02 39.34
C LEU A 610 -16.86 11.42 40.67
N SER A 611 -17.78 10.98 41.52
CA SER A 611 -17.48 10.23 42.75
C SER A 611 -18.34 8.97 42.87
N ALA A 612 -17.71 7.87 43.30
CA ALA A 612 -18.40 6.58 43.43
C ALA A 612 -19.39 6.60 44.60
N VAL A 613 -20.64 6.18 44.36
CA VAL A 613 -21.67 6.04 45.42
C VAL A 613 -21.80 4.58 45.82
N GLY A 614 -21.03 4.19 46.84
CA GLY A 614 -21.08 2.83 47.41
C GLY A 614 -20.81 1.72 46.38
N ASN A 615 -21.44 0.56 46.57
CA ASN A 615 -21.20 -0.66 45.78
C ASN A 615 -22.26 -0.87 44.68
N THR A 616 -22.66 0.20 43.98
CA THR A 616 -23.76 0.16 42.99
C THR A 616 -23.39 0.81 41.64
N SER A 617 -24.11 0.47 40.58
CA SER A 617 -24.00 0.93 39.17
C SER A 617 -24.31 2.43 38.96
N LYS A 618 -24.21 3.24 40.02
CA LYS A 618 -24.56 4.66 40.07
C LYS A 618 -23.34 5.48 40.49
N ILE A 619 -23.08 6.55 39.75
CA ILE A 619 -22.00 7.52 40.05
C ILE A 619 -22.64 8.87 40.35
N GLU A 620 -22.14 9.57 41.37
CA GLU A 620 -22.55 10.94 41.68
C GLU A 620 -21.80 11.89 40.75
N ILE A 621 -22.55 12.73 40.05
CA ILE A 621 -21.99 13.78 39.22
C ILE A 621 -22.21 15.11 39.94
N THR A 622 -21.11 15.82 40.16
CA THR A 622 -21.13 17.17 40.69
C THR A 622 -20.87 18.16 39.55
N VAL A 623 -21.91 18.88 39.14
CA VAL A 623 -21.82 19.98 38.17
C VAL A 623 -22.10 21.28 38.91
N MET A 624 -21.11 22.16 39.01
CA MET A 624 -21.28 23.50 39.63
C MET A 624 -21.98 23.45 41.01
N GLY A 625 -21.67 22.45 41.84
CA GLY A 625 -22.24 22.29 43.19
C GLY A 625 -23.61 21.60 43.28
N SER A 626 -24.20 21.19 42.15
CA SER A 626 -25.42 20.36 42.12
C SER A 626 -25.09 18.86 41.98
N LYS A 627 -25.73 18.02 42.80
CA LYS A 627 -25.55 16.56 42.81
C LYS A 627 -26.64 15.89 41.96
N SER A 628 -26.24 15.12 40.96
CA SER A 628 -27.14 14.29 40.15
C SER A 628 -26.60 12.85 40.06
N GLN A 629 -27.48 11.86 39.91
CA GLN A 629 -27.08 10.46 39.80
C GLN A 629 -27.20 10.00 38.35
N ILE A 630 -26.11 9.46 37.78
CA ILE A 630 -26.15 8.77 36.48
C ILE A 630 -26.04 7.26 36.72
N ASN A 631 -26.95 6.50 36.07
CA ASN A 631 -26.90 5.05 36.01
C ASN A 631 -26.34 4.62 34.65
N TYR A 632 -25.04 4.33 34.60
CA TYR A 632 -24.35 3.97 33.36
C TYR A 632 -24.87 2.67 32.75
N LEU A 633 -25.29 1.69 33.56
CA LEU A 633 -25.88 0.45 33.06
C LEU A 633 -27.20 0.74 32.33
N GLN A 634 -28.07 1.58 32.89
CA GLN A 634 -29.31 1.95 32.21
C GLN A 634 -29.04 2.78 30.95
N TRP A 635 -28.11 3.72 31.01
CA TRP A 635 -27.71 4.50 29.83
C TRP A 635 -27.17 3.60 28.71
N SER A 636 -26.35 2.60 29.04
CA SER A 636 -25.82 1.64 28.05
C SER A 636 -26.92 0.83 27.36
N LYS A 637 -27.97 0.41 28.09
CA LYS A 637 -29.15 -0.28 27.55
C LYS A 637 -29.89 0.59 26.54
N ASP A 638 -30.11 1.85 26.90
CA ASP A 638 -30.84 2.79 26.05
C ASP A 638 -30.01 3.22 24.82
N LEU A 639 -28.69 3.30 24.98
CA LEU A 639 -27.76 3.59 23.89
C LEU A 639 -27.71 2.46 22.85
N VAL A 640 -27.50 1.21 23.29
CA VAL A 640 -27.43 0.05 22.38
C VAL A 640 -28.72 -0.10 21.56
N LYS A 641 -29.89 0.12 22.18
CA LYS A 641 -31.18 0.13 21.47
C LYS A 641 -31.23 1.20 20.38
N ARG A 642 -30.81 2.45 20.67
CA ARG A 642 -30.78 3.55 19.69
C ARG A 642 -29.81 3.27 18.54
N LEU A 643 -28.63 2.72 18.84
CA LEU A 643 -27.65 2.32 17.83
C LEU A 643 -28.20 1.22 16.92
N LYS A 644 -28.93 0.23 17.48
CA LYS A 644 -29.60 -0.83 16.72
C LYS A 644 -30.69 -0.30 15.79
N ILE A 645 -31.50 0.67 16.24
CA ILE A 645 -32.50 1.33 15.40
C ILE A 645 -31.82 2.05 14.22
N LYS A 646 -30.75 2.83 14.47
CA LYS A 646 -30.01 3.51 13.41
C LYS A 646 -29.36 2.55 12.41
N SER A 647 -28.84 1.41 12.87
CA SER A 647 -28.32 0.36 11.99
C SER A 647 -29.41 -0.14 11.04
N LEU A 648 -30.59 -0.46 11.57
CA LEU A 648 -31.72 -0.94 10.77
C LEU A 648 -32.24 0.13 9.78
N GLU A 649 -32.25 1.40 10.16
CA GLU A 649 -32.60 2.51 9.27
C GLU A 649 -31.62 2.62 8.10
N ARG A 650 -30.31 2.52 8.35
CA ARG A 650 -29.29 2.49 7.29
C ARG A 650 -29.47 1.29 6.36
N ARG A 651 -29.67 0.08 6.91
CA ARG A 651 -29.91 -1.13 6.10
C ARG A 651 -31.16 -0.97 5.23
N LYS A 652 -32.20 -0.32 5.74
CA LYS A 652 -33.43 0.00 4.98
C LYS A 652 -33.17 0.98 3.84
N GLU A 653 -32.33 2.00 4.04
CA GLU A 653 -31.96 2.96 2.99
C GLU A 653 -31.15 2.30 1.87
N VAL A 654 -30.17 1.46 2.24
CA VAL A 654 -29.38 0.68 1.27
C VAL A 654 -30.29 -0.25 0.47
N ALA A 655 -31.16 -1.02 1.14
CA ALA A 655 -32.11 -1.92 0.47
C ALA A 655 -33.07 -1.19 -0.48
N LYS A 656 -33.49 0.05 -0.16
CA LYS A 656 -34.26 0.90 -1.08
C LYS A 656 -33.44 1.33 -2.31
N SER A 657 -32.17 1.69 -2.11
CA SER A 657 -31.28 2.13 -3.18
C SER A 657 -30.89 1.01 -4.15
N GLU A 658 -30.88 -0.23 -3.68
CA GLU A 658 -30.52 -1.42 -4.46
C GLU A 658 -31.73 -2.12 -5.12
N GLY A 659 -32.94 -1.59 -4.97
CA GLY A 659 -34.15 -2.12 -5.61
C GLY A 659 -34.61 -3.48 -5.05
N VAL A 660 -34.33 -3.75 -3.76
CA VAL A 660 -34.66 -5.02 -3.10
C VAL A 660 -36.19 -5.19 -2.92
N GLU A 661 -36.66 -6.44 -2.87
CA GLU A 661 -38.08 -6.79 -2.79
C GLU A 661 -38.83 -6.12 -1.61
N PRO A 662 -40.12 -5.73 -1.80
CA PRO A 662 -40.93 -5.04 -0.78
C PRO A 662 -41.03 -5.74 0.58
N ASP A 663 -40.97 -7.08 0.59
CA ASP A 663 -41.15 -7.89 1.81
C ASP A 663 -40.00 -7.69 2.83
N LEU A 664 -38.76 -7.54 2.37
CA LEU A 664 -37.61 -7.27 3.24
C LEU A 664 -37.71 -5.87 3.88
N LEU A 665 -38.19 -4.88 3.13
CA LEU A 665 -38.40 -3.52 3.64
C LEU A 665 -39.49 -3.47 4.72
N ILE A 666 -40.53 -4.30 4.58
CA ILE A 666 -41.60 -4.47 5.58
C ILE A 666 -41.05 -5.15 6.84
N GLU A 667 -40.20 -6.17 6.68
CA GLU A 667 -39.57 -6.87 7.81
C GLU A 667 -38.65 -5.95 8.62
N ILE A 668 -37.77 -5.19 7.96
CA ILE A 668 -36.90 -4.21 8.64
C ILE A 668 -37.74 -3.15 9.38
N GLN A 669 -38.83 -2.68 8.78
CA GLN A 669 -39.74 -1.73 9.44
C GLN A 669 -40.44 -2.33 10.67
N LYS A 670 -40.82 -3.61 10.65
CA LYS A 670 -41.40 -4.30 11.81
C LYS A 670 -40.39 -4.39 12.95
N GLN A 671 -39.12 -4.69 12.66
CA GLN A 671 -38.05 -4.73 13.66
C GLN A 671 -37.83 -3.36 14.32
N ILE A 672 -37.78 -2.28 13.52
CA ILE A 672 -37.68 -0.90 14.03
C ILE A 672 -38.86 -0.57 14.94
N ASN A 673 -40.10 -0.84 14.50
CA ASN A 673 -41.30 -0.56 15.27
C ASN A 673 -41.36 -1.35 16.59
N SER A 674 -40.86 -2.60 16.60
CA SER A 674 -40.74 -3.42 17.81
C SER A 674 -39.79 -2.77 18.83
N LEU A 675 -38.59 -2.35 18.38
CA LEU A 675 -37.60 -1.69 19.24
C LEU A 675 -38.08 -0.34 19.78
N ILE A 676 -38.83 0.43 18.98
CA ILE A 676 -39.43 1.70 19.42
C ILE A 676 -40.54 1.48 20.46
N LYS A 677 -41.36 0.42 20.33
CA LYS A 677 -42.40 0.08 21.32
C LYS A 677 -41.80 -0.32 22.67
N GLN A 678 -40.64 -0.96 22.67
CA GLN A 678 -39.87 -1.28 23.88
C GLN A 678 -39.22 -0.05 24.55
N ASN A 679 -39.40 1.16 23.98
CA ASN A 679 -38.87 2.43 24.48
C ASN A 679 -39.94 3.31 25.17
N LYS A 680 -41.21 2.88 25.17
CA LYS A 680 -42.36 3.58 25.78
C LYS A 680 -42.83 2.96 27.10
N ASN A 681 -42.18 1.88 27.54
CA ASN A 681 -42.30 1.26 28.85
C ASN A 681 -40.95 1.36 29.54
#